data_AF-I3TK67-F1
#
_entry.id   AF-I3TK67-F1
#
_cell.length_a   1.000
_cell.length_b   1.000
_cell.length_c   1.000
_cell.angle_alpha   90.00
_cell.angle_beta   90.00
_cell.angle_gamma   90.00
#
_symmetry.space_group_name_H-M   'P 1'
#
loop_
_entity.id
_entity.type
_entity.pdbx_description
1 polymer ?
#
loop_
_entity_poly.entity_id
_entity_poly.type
_entity_poly.pdbx_seq_one_letter_code
_entity_poly.pdbx_strand_id
1 'polypeptide(L)'
;MTDIIGTAGNDTLTGTTANETFYGLEGEDVITGGGGNDTFDGGAGNDTITAGSGTDILDGGDGDDLLMGGAGADVIDGGTGYDRVSYADYTTGLTIDLAAGTASDGDQFTNVEGAIGGSGNDTITGDDGANIIDGGLGADAIDGGLGFDTLTFAGRTTSVTVNLATGTTSDGDTLTSIEAATGGEADDSLTGDIWNNVLDGGLGADTLDGGDGNDYVSYAYRLTSVTANLATGANTDGDGFTSIENLIGGWGDDMLTGDAGANILQGGGGDDTLLGGLGDDTLDGGDGADTIDGGDGFDTVSYAGAGTGMRIDLANGNAGEGNYLGFTTGTPIDQLQNVEAVLGSDHNDVIFSIASARIDGGRGNDILISSAGSDTLIGNEGTDGVAYLEAASGVTANLATGTGTAGEANGDIYTGIENLYGSQFDDVITGNDGANTLLGYAGDDAIDGGLGDDIIYGGAGIDQIDGGDGIDTFVATDATAGMTIDLASGTTSDQDTLTSIENVTGTTFNDTIIGDAGENRLSGSSGDDILIGGLGEDALFGGDGFDYASYEDRTTGITVNLGTAEGNEDRFSSIEGLIGGSGDDVLNGTSLDNIFSGGDGNDRLAGGNGDDVLIGGNGDDLLRGGSGADRLEGGAGIDTASYVEQVVGRTIDLVAGTSSEGDQLIDIENVIGGQSGDLIISAVGANVIDGHYGSDTVSYEVFTTDLTIDIDGVNSDGDTLISIENLIGGSGNDTLSGGEFANTLNGGAGNDVLAGGNGDDTLIGGTGDDLLRGGNGIDVMDGGDGFDIASYLNQWTGQTIDLSTGDNTHGDTLISIEGVIGGTAGDTITGDAGNNWIDGHSGNDTLSGGDGDDVLIGNTGRDIMTGGDGADRFVFQSLSDSSAGTSSRDRIMDLDIAAGDRIDLSTFDIDPSTSAHETMTYIGSGAYTGTAGEVRIAASVNAGYTSVGIDTDGDGTSNFLFEVALPVADFSADAFLL
;
A
#
# COMPACT_ATOMS: atom_id res chain seq x y z
N MET A 1 25.87 59.38 19.17
CA MET A 1 25.03 58.24 18.78
C MET A 1 23.72 58.37 19.52
N THR A 2 22.90 59.22 18.94
CA THR A 2 21.45 59.25 19.13
C THR A 2 20.88 58.59 17.88
N ASP A 3 20.09 57.54 18.07
CA ASP A 3 19.44 56.83 16.97
C ASP A 3 18.15 57.58 16.61
N ILE A 4 17.94 57.84 15.33
CA ILE A 4 16.75 58.48 14.77
C ILE A 4 16.08 57.44 13.87
N ILE A 5 14.86 57.01 14.22
CA ILE A 5 14.17 55.89 13.58
C ILE A 5 12.83 56.39 13.04
N GLY A 6 12.55 56.10 11.78
CA GLY A 6 11.29 56.33 11.08
C GLY A 6 10.19 55.32 11.45
N THR A 7 9.24 55.17 10.54
CA THR A 7 8.06 54.30 10.58
C THR A 7 8.00 53.47 9.30
N ALA A 8 6.93 52.70 9.09
CA ALA A 8 6.77 51.87 7.89
C ALA A 8 6.06 52.62 6.74
N GLY A 9 6.24 53.93 6.64
CA GLY A 9 5.75 54.70 5.50
C GLY A 9 6.50 56.02 5.38
N ASN A 10 6.33 56.71 4.26
CA ASN A 10 7.17 57.86 3.85
C ASN A 10 7.40 58.89 4.97
N ASP A 11 8.63 58.94 5.45
CA ASP A 11 9.09 59.77 6.56
C ASP A 11 10.00 60.91 6.10
N THR A 12 10.17 61.90 6.98
CA THR A 12 11.17 62.96 6.79
C THR A 12 12.00 63.10 8.05
N LEU A 13 13.26 62.68 7.98
CA LEU A 13 14.18 62.63 9.11
C LEU A 13 15.25 63.71 8.98
N THR A 14 15.60 64.38 10.09
CA THR A 14 16.60 65.46 10.07
C THR A 14 17.52 65.41 11.29
N GLY A 15 18.82 65.43 11.04
CA GLY A 15 19.90 65.39 12.03
C GLY A 15 20.45 66.75 12.44
N THR A 16 21.57 66.70 13.15
CA THR A 16 22.24 67.87 13.71
C THR A 16 23.68 68.00 13.22
N THR A 17 24.61 68.38 14.09
CA THR A 17 26.05 68.48 13.77
C THR A 17 26.87 67.49 14.60
N ALA A 18 26.24 66.45 15.13
CA ALA A 18 26.88 65.44 15.96
C ALA A 18 27.03 64.14 15.15
N ASN A 19 27.39 63.03 15.78
CA ASN A 19 27.39 61.73 15.09
C ASN A 19 26.10 60.99 15.46
N GLU A 20 25.27 60.74 14.46
CA GLU A 20 23.94 60.16 14.51
C GLU A 20 23.83 58.87 13.67
N THR A 21 22.77 58.10 13.90
CA THR A 21 22.42 56.92 13.10
C THR A 21 20.94 57.02 12.73
N PHE A 22 20.63 56.82 11.45
CA PHE A 22 19.29 56.91 10.88
C PHE A 22 18.81 55.55 10.38
N TYR A 23 17.51 55.29 10.54
CA TYR A 23 16.81 54.12 10.01
C TYR A 23 15.48 54.59 9.42
N GLY A 24 15.30 54.49 8.10
CA GLY A 24 14.05 54.84 7.40
C GLY A 24 12.96 53.78 7.61
N LEU A 25 13.28 52.52 7.29
CA LEU A 25 12.47 51.29 7.39
C LEU A 25 11.70 50.92 6.12
N GLU A 26 10.41 51.23 6.00
CA GLU A 26 9.62 50.96 4.78
C GLU A 26 9.01 52.29 4.32
N GLY A 27 8.85 52.49 3.01
CA GLY A 27 8.31 53.72 2.42
C GLY A 27 9.39 54.53 1.70
N GLU A 28 8.97 55.59 0.99
CA GLU A 28 9.90 56.51 0.32
C GLU A 28 10.29 57.63 1.30
N ASP A 29 11.46 57.52 1.90
CA ASP A 29 11.91 58.37 2.98
C ASP A 29 12.84 59.49 2.51
N VAL A 30 12.76 60.64 3.18
CA VAL A 30 13.68 61.77 2.96
C VAL A 30 14.51 62.01 4.21
N ILE A 31 15.80 61.69 4.15
CA ILE A 31 16.70 61.72 5.31
C ILE A 31 17.80 62.76 5.11
N THR A 32 18.00 63.65 6.10
CA THR A 32 19.06 64.67 6.06
C THR A 32 19.91 64.65 7.34
N GLY A 33 21.21 64.34 7.25
CA GLY A 33 22.12 64.18 8.39
C GLY A 33 22.61 65.48 9.02
N GLY A 34 23.07 66.42 8.18
CA GLY A 34 23.61 67.70 8.63
C GLY A 34 25.13 67.68 8.68
N GLY A 35 25.76 67.42 9.82
CA GLY A 35 27.20 67.18 9.82
C GLY A 35 27.70 66.40 11.02
N GLY A 36 28.95 65.96 10.98
CA GLY A 36 29.46 64.93 11.87
C GLY A 36 29.76 63.68 11.07
N ASN A 37 30.03 62.54 11.71
CA ASN A 37 30.21 61.28 10.97
C ASN A 37 29.01 60.39 11.29
N ASP A 38 28.09 60.34 10.36
CA ASP A 38 26.75 59.76 10.49
C ASP A 38 26.68 58.38 9.81
N THR A 39 25.62 57.63 10.11
CA THR A 39 25.32 56.33 9.49
C THR A 39 23.85 56.28 9.11
N PHE A 40 23.53 55.91 7.88
CA PHE A 40 22.18 55.85 7.33
C PHE A 40 21.87 54.44 6.84
N ASP A 41 20.61 54.06 6.99
CA ASP A 41 19.97 52.84 6.52
C ASP A 41 18.57 53.30 6.05
N GLY A 42 18.38 53.38 4.73
CA GLY A 42 17.12 53.81 4.11
C GLY A 42 16.02 52.79 4.37
N GLY A 43 16.25 51.56 3.93
CA GLY A 43 15.32 50.45 4.14
C GLY A 43 14.65 50.09 2.82
N ALA A 44 13.35 49.82 2.82
CA ALA A 44 12.61 49.46 1.61
C ALA A 44 11.79 50.64 1.08
N GLY A 45 11.87 50.92 -0.22
CA GLY A 45 11.24 52.05 -0.89
C GLY A 45 12.28 52.93 -1.57
N ASN A 46 11.84 53.90 -2.38
CA ASN A 46 12.75 54.78 -3.11
C ASN A 46 13.13 55.98 -2.22
N ASP A 47 14.27 55.89 -1.56
CA ASP A 47 14.71 56.83 -0.54
C ASP A 47 15.57 57.96 -1.11
N THR A 48 15.57 59.10 -0.41
CA THR A 48 16.46 60.24 -0.69
C THR A 48 17.27 60.58 0.54
N ILE A 49 18.58 60.29 0.52
CA ILE A 49 19.48 60.48 1.65
C ILE A 49 20.49 61.59 1.36
N THR A 50 20.58 62.58 2.24
CA THR A 50 21.57 63.66 2.23
C THR A 50 22.36 63.68 3.53
N ALA A 51 23.57 63.14 3.54
CA ALA A 51 24.34 62.99 4.77
C ALA A 51 24.91 64.32 5.29
N GLY A 52 25.56 65.10 4.43
CA GLY A 52 25.92 66.50 4.73
C GLY A 52 27.42 66.72 4.84
N SER A 53 27.97 67.06 5.99
CA SER A 53 29.43 67.26 6.13
C SER A 53 30.04 66.28 7.11
N GLY A 54 31.03 65.48 6.71
CA GLY A 54 31.40 64.34 7.53
C GLY A 54 32.41 63.40 6.94
N THR A 55 32.50 62.22 7.53
CA THR A 55 32.87 61.00 6.79
C THR A 55 31.77 60.01 7.15
N ASP A 56 30.81 59.88 6.26
CA ASP A 56 29.51 59.29 6.50
C ASP A 56 29.42 57.89 5.87
N ILE A 57 28.48 57.08 6.37
CA ILE A 57 28.17 55.75 5.82
C ILE A 57 26.70 55.74 5.44
N LEU A 58 26.38 55.53 4.16
CA LEU A 58 25.03 55.46 3.64
C LEU A 58 24.77 54.05 3.11
N ASP A 59 23.60 53.51 3.43
CA ASP A 59 23.04 52.27 2.91
C ASP A 59 21.62 52.63 2.44
N GLY A 60 21.34 52.51 1.14
CA GLY A 60 20.04 52.84 0.54
C GLY A 60 19.00 51.79 0.92
N GLY A 61 19.24 50.54 0.53
CA GLY A 61 18.44 49.39 0.92
C GLY A 61 17.78 48.73 -0.28
N ASP A 62 16.47 48.51 -0.24
CA ASP A 62 15.69 47.99 -1.37
C ASP A 62 14.90 49.13 -2.02
N GLY A 63 15.07 49.39 -3.31
CA GLY A 63 14.38 50.47 -4.02
C GLY A 63 15.31 51.23 -4.94
N ASP A 64 14.78 52.22 -5.65
CA ASP A 64 15.60 53.09 -6.51
C ASP A 64 16.00 54.36 -5.72
N ASP A 65 17.17 54.34 -5.08
CA ASP A 65 17.58 55.36 -4.12
C ASP A 65 18.37 56.53 -4.72
N LEU A 66 18.27 57.70 -4.08
CA LEU A 66 19.06 58.89 -4.38
C LEU A 66 19.94 59.27 -3.20
N LEU A 67 21.26 59.09 -3.35
CA LEU A 67 22.22 59.15 -2.26
C LEU A 67 23.24 60.29 -2.44
N MET A 68 23.29 61.20 -1.48
CA MET A 68 24.22 62.33 -1.45
C MET A 68 25.06 62.31 -0.17
N GLY A 69 26.33 61.90 -0.27
CA GLY A 69 27.29 61.91 0.86
C GLY A 69 27.58 63.33 1.35
N GLY A 70 27.80 64.25 0.39
CA GLY A 70 28.10 65.64 0.70
C GLY A 70 29.60 65.86 0.93
N ALA A 71 29.97 66.76 1.83
CA ALA A 71 31.38 67.11 2.04
C ALA A 71 32.08 66.10 2.96
N GLY A 72 32.86 65.19 2.40
CA GLY A 72 33.49 64.15 3.19
C GLY A 72 34.38 63.23 2.39
N ALA A 73 34.68 62.08 2.97
CA ALA A 73 35.16 60.92 2.25
C ALA A 73 34.26 59.79 2.74
N ASP A 74 33.17 59.62 2.02
CA ASP A 74 31.98 58.90 2.46
C ASP A 74 31.97 57.48 1.86
N VAL A 75 31.22 56.57 2.48
CA VAL A 75 31.00 55.20 2.00
C VAL A 75 29.53 55.04 1.73
N ILE A 76 29.17 54.73 0.48
CA ILE A 76 27.77 54.66 0.03
C ILE A 76 27.52 53.26 -0.54
N ASP A 77 26.49 52.59 -0.08
CA ASP A 77 25.97 51.35 -0.66
C ASP A 77 24.55 51.65 -1.14
N GLY A 78 24.25 51.45 -2.43
CA GLY A 78 22.89 51.66 -2.94
C GLY A 78 21.96 50.56 -2.45
N GLY A 79 22.33 49.31 -2.73
CA GLY A 79 21.62 48.14 -2.23
C GLY A 79 21.02 47.34 -3.38
N THR A 80 19.71 47.11 -3.35
CA THR A 80 18.96 46.45 -4.43
C THR A 80 18.02 47.44 -5.09
N GLY A 81 17.96 47.43 -6.41
CA GLY A 81 17.19 48.41 -7.18
C GLY A 81 18.11 49.21 -8.07
N TYR A 82 17.65 50.37 -8.53
CA TYR A 82 18.40 51.27 -9.40
C TYR A 82 18.86 52.53 -8.64
N ASP A 83 20.10 52.52 -8.17
CA ASP A 83 20.57 53.53 -7.22
C ASP A 83 21.44 54.60 -7.87
N ARG A 84 21.32 55.84 -7.37
CA ARG A 84 22.03 57.00 -7.92
C ARG A 84 22.76 57.81 -6.86
N VAL A 85 24.04 58.07 -7.10
CA VAL A 85 24.80 59.05 -6.31
C VAL A 85 24.63 60.46 -6.87
N SER A 86 24.45 61.45 -5.98
CA SER A 86 24.25 62.84 -6.37
C SER A 86 25.30 63.78 -5.81
N TYR A 87 25.89 64.57 -6.72
CA TYR A 87 26.83 65.64 -6.44
C TYR A 87 26.28 67.01 -6.86
N ALA A 88 24.96 67.13 -7.00
CA ALA A 88 24.28 68.33 -7.53
C ALA A 88 24.63 69.64 -6.79
N ASP A 89 25.02 69.57 -5.52
CA ASP A 89 25.43 70.73 -4.70
C ASP A 89 26.89 71.17 -4.93
N TYR A 90 27.69 70.39 -5.66
CA TYR A 90 29.07 70.73 -5.98
C TYR A 90 29.15 71.77 -7.09
N THR A 91 30.09 72.71 -6.95
CA THR A 91 30.26 73.83 -7.93
C THR A 91 31.59 73.78 -8.67
N THR A 92 32.38 72.75 -8.42
CA THR A 92 33.68 72.49 -9.07
C THR A 92 33.63 71.13 -9.72
N GLY A 93 34.29 70.97 -10.87
CA GLY A 93 34.37 69.69 -11.56
C GLY A 93 34.94 68.56 -10.70
N LEU A 94 34.25 67.43 -10.70
CA LEU A 94 34.59 66.16 -10.06
C LEU A 94 34.90 65.09 -11.11
N THR A 95 35.62 64.05 -10.71
CA THR A 95 35.70 62.79 -11.46
C THR A 95 34.94 61.73 -10.68
N ILE A 96 33.91 61.16 -11.29
CA ILE A 96 33.03 60.12 -10.73
C ILE A 96 33.21 58.88 -11.63
N ASP A 97 33.56 57.75 -11.04
CA ASP A 97 33.87 56.51 -11.76
C ASP A 97 33.04 55.37 -11.13
N LEU A 98 31.95 55.01 -11.80
CA LEU A 98 31.03 53.94 -11.41
C LEU A 98 31.72 52.58 -11.43
N ALA A 99 32.53 52.30 -12.46
CA ALA A 99 33.30 51.07 -12.57
C ALA A 99 34.30 50.89 -11.41
N ALA A 100 34.96 51.98 -11.00
CA ALA A 100 35.91 51.95 -9.88
C ALA A 100 35.23 52.05 -8.51
N GLY A 101 33.95 52.45 -8.46
CA GLY A 101 33.24 52.73 -7.21
C GLY A 101 33.80 53.94 -6.46
N THR A 102 34.24 55.01 -7.15
CA THR A 102 34.91 56.15 -6.51
C THR A 102 34.59 57.52 -7.09
N ALA A 103 34.68 58.56 -6.25
CA ALA A 103 34.70 59.97 -6.68
C ALA A 103 35.94 60.75 -6.18
N SER A 104 36.26 61.85 -6.87
CA SER A 104 37.51 62.61 -6.67
C SER A 104 37.57 63.45 -5.38
N ASP A 105 36.44 63.62 -4.69
CA ASP A 105 36.34 64.20 -3.35
C ASP A 105 36.77 63.22 -2.24
N GLY A 106 36.77 61.92 -2.54
CA GLY A 106 37.22 60.87 -1.64
C GLY A 106 36.18 59.80 -1.37
N ASP A 107 34.99 59.93 -1.93
CA ASP A 107 33.88 59.01 -1.71
C ASP A 107 34.11 57.66 -2.39
N GLN A 108 33.57 56.61 -1.76
CA GLN A 108 33.55 55.25 -2.26
C GLN A 108 32.11 54.76 -2.32
N PHE A 109 31.72 54.10 -3.40
CA PHE A 109 30.37 53.56 -3.54
C PHE A 109 30.33 52.15 -4.14
N THR A 110 29.30 51.38 -3.78
CA THR A 110 28.98 50.03 -4.28
C THR A 110 27.49 49.93 -4.57
N ASN A 111 27.10 49.05 -5.50
CA ASN A 111 25.71 48.86 -5.93
C ASN A 111 25.06 50.21 -6.29
N VAL A 112 25.69 50.96 -7.18
CA VAL A 112 25.21 52.27 -7.64
C VAL A 112 25.35 52.28 -9.14
N GLU A 113 24.23 52.41 -9.82
CA GLU A 113 24.13 52.27 -11.27
C GLU A 113 24.07 53.63 -11.95
N GLY A 114 23.85 54.74 -11.23
CA GLY A 114 23.82 56.06 -11.84
C GLY A 114 24.46 57.19 -11.03
N ALA A 115 24.65 58.33 -11.69
CA ALA A 115 25.31 59.49 -11.12
C ALA A 115 24.69 60.81 -11.60
N ILE A 116 24.58 61.78 -10.69
CA ILE A 116 24.19 63.16 -10.99
C ILE A 116 25.40 64.08 -10.69
N GLY A 117 25.90 64.74 -11.73
CA GLY A 117 26.98 65.71 -11.65
C GLY A 117 26.58 67.04 -11.00
N GLY A 118 27.57 67.89 -10.76
CA GLY A 118 27.39 69.17 -10.10
C GLY A 118 27.12 70.30 -11.10
N SER A 119 27.43 71.53 -10.68
CA SER A 119 27.49 72.69 -11.57
C SER A 119 28.88 72.89 -12.21
N GLY A 120 29.71 71.85 -12.17
CA GLY A 120 31.13 71.87 -12.47
C GLY A 120 31.44 71.66 -13.95
N ASN A 121 32.62 71.12 -14.21
CA ASN A 121 32.93 70.48 -15.48
C ASN A 121 33.37 69.09 -15.06
N ASP A 122 32.39 68.21 -14.96
CA ASP A 122 32.52 66.90 -14.34
C ASP A 122 33.04 65.88 -15.37
N THR A 123 33.61 64.78 -14.87
CA THR A 123 33.99 63.62 -15.68
C THR A 123 33.33 62.41 -15.05
N ILE A 124 32.37 61.81 -15.74
CA ILE A 124 31.59 60.68 -15.25
C ILE A 124 31.88 59.48 -16.15
N THR A 125 32.26 58.35 -15.55
CA THR A 125 32.49 57.09 -16.26
C THR A 125 31.60 56.01 -15.66
N GLY A 126 30.79 55.36 -16.49
CA GLY A 126 29.94 54.23 -16.11
C GLY A 126 30.71 52.92 -15.95
N ASP A 127 29.99 51.85 -15.63
CA ASP A 127 30.52 50.51 -15.42
C ASP A 127 30.21 49.55 -16.59
N ASP A 128 30.06 48.26 -16.31
CA ASP A 128 29.69 47.26 -17.33
C ASP A 128 28.15 47.02 -17.36
N GLY A 129 27.40 47.67 -16.46
CA GLY A 129 25.94 47.60 -16.34
C GLY A 129 25.22 48.68 -17.14
N ALA A 130 23.90 48.80 -16.97
CA ALA A 130 23.14 49.88 -17.60
C ALA A 130 23.14 51.12 -16.69
N ASN A 131 23.81 52.19 -17.10
CA ASN A 131 23.95 53.39 -16.28
C ASN A 131 23.02 54.53 -16.71
N ILE A 132 22.50 55.30 -15.74
CA ILE A 132 21.65 56.48 -15.94
C ILE A 132 22.42 57.66 -15.37
N ILE A 133 22.87 58.53 -16.26
CA ILE A 133 23.80 59.60 -15.94
C ILE A 133 23.16 60.95 -16.25
N ASP A 134 23.19 61.87 -15.30
CA ASP A 134 22.94 63.30 -15.50
C ASP A 134 24.25 64.04 -15.25
N GLY A 135 24.76 64.76 -16.25
CA GLY A 135 25.99 65.58 -16.09
C GLY A 135 25.81 66.80 -15.19
N GLY A 136 24.57 67.25 -15.00
CA GLY A 136 24.23 68.45 -14.24
C GLY A 136 24.32 69.73 -15.08
N LEU A 137 24.95 70.77 -14.52
CA LEU A 137 25.27 71.99 -15.26
C LEU A 137 26.76 72.00 -15.51
N GLY A 138 27.20 72.26 -16.74
CA GLY A 138 28.62 72.21 -16.98
C GLY A 138 28.94 72.05 -18.44
N ALA A 139 30.21 71.77 -18.71
CA ALA A 139 30.59 71.13 -19.95
C ALA A 139 31.36 69.88 -19.54
N ASP A 140 30.62 68.80 -19.44
CA ASP A 140 30.96 67.57 -18.74
C ASP A 140 31.48 66.51 -19.73
N ALA A 141 32.31 65.59 -19.25
CA ALA A 141 32.80 64.47 -20.04
C ALA A 141 32.17 63.18 -19.52
N ILE A 142 31.26 62.61 -20.28
CA ILE A 142 30.44 61.46 -19.89
C ILE A 142 30.79 60.28 -20.79
N ASP A 143 31.18 59.16 -20.17
CA ASP A 143 31.46 57.89 -20.83
C ASP A 143 30.58 56.81 -20.17
N GLY A 144 29.58 56.27 -20.85
CA GLY A 144 28.68 55.27 -20.25
C GLY A 144 29.36 53.93 -19.96
N GLY A 145 30.44 53.60 -20.66
CA GLY A 145 31.17 52.35 -20.43
C GLY A 145 30.72 51.23 -21.36
N LEU A 146 30.48 50.04 -20.80
CA LEU A 146 29.85 48.92 -21.51
C LEU A 146 28.46 48.74 -20.92
N GLY A 147 27.48 48.37 -21.74
CA GLY A 147 26.11 48.22 -21.26
C GLY A 147 25.15 48.93 -22.19
N PHE A 148 23.96 49.24 -21.68
CA PHE A 148 22.99 50.09 -22.37
C PHE A 148 22.77 51.33 -21.52
N ASP A 149 23.47 52.42 -21.88
CA ASP A 149 23.62 53.57 -21.01
C ASP A 149 22.72 54.73 -21.44
N THR A 150 22.10 55.38 -20.46
CA THR A 150 21.15 56.47 -20.62
C THR A 150 21.71 57.79 -20.10
N LEU A 151 21.80 58.79 -20.98
CA LEU A 151 21.97 60.18 -20.57
C LEU A 151 20.60 60.79 -20.29
N THR A 152 20.37 61.29 -19.08
CA THR A 152 19.07 61.86 -18.70
C THR A 152 19.14 63.33 -18.35
N PHE A 153 18.12 64.08 -18.79
CA PHE A 153 17.84 65.46 -18.39
C PHE A 153 16.47 65.59 -17.74
N ALA A 154 15.92 64.49 -17.21
CA ALA A 154 14.60 64.47 -16.59
C ALA A 154 14.46 65.55 -15.51
N GLY A 155 13.37 66.32 -15.56
CA GLY A 155 13.12 67.46 -14.66
C GLY A 155 13.82 68.78 -15.05
N ARG A 156 14.62 68.80 -16.11
CA ARG A 156 15.24 70.04 -16.62
C ARG A 156 14.21 70.89 -17.37
N THR A 157 13.94 72.09 -16.85
CA THR A 157 12.89 72.98 -17.41
C THR A 157 13.31 73.77 -18.65
N THR A 158 14.52 73.54 -19.17
CA THR A 158 15.09 74.26 -20.31
C THR A 158 15.42 73.30 -21.41
N SER A 159 15.12 73.68 -22.65
CA SER A 159 15.40 72.89 -23.84
C SER A 159 16.87 72.47 -23.91
N VAL A 160 17.09 71.18 -24.15
CA VAL A 160 18.37 70.54 -24.40
C VAL A 160 18.46 70.06 -25.84
N THR A 161 19.68 70.06 -26.37
CA THR A 161 20.00 69.39 -27.63
C THR A 161 21.04 68.32 -27.35
N VAL A 162 20.72 67.07 -27.61
CA VAL A 162 21.63 65.92 -27.49
C VAL A 162 21.91 65.38 -28.87
N ASN A 163 23.17 65.13 -29.18
CA ASN A 163 23.56 64.52 -30.44
C ASN A 163 24.61 63.44 -30.19
N LEU A 164 24.16 62.19 -30.13
CA LEU A 164 24.99 61.01 -29.88
C LEU A 164 25.95 60.78 -31.06
N ALA A 165 25.53 61.03 -32.31
CA ALA A 165 26.39 60.90 -33.50
C ALA A 165 27.68 61.75 -33.42
N THR A 166 27.61 62.92 -32.80
CA THR A 166 28.76 63.80 -32.58
C THR A 166 29.33 63.69 -31.17
N GLY A 167 28.62 62.99 -30.27
CA GLY A 167 28.91 62.88 -28.85
C GLY A 167 28.87 64.23 -28.16
N THR A 168 27.86 65.07 -28.39
CA THR A 168 27.78 66.41 -27.77
C THR A 168 26.38 66.84 -27.32
N THR A 169 26.33 67.75 -26.34
CA THR A 169 25.09 68.39 -25.87
C THR A 169 25.09 69.92 -26.08
N SER A 170 23.93 70.58 -25.91
CA SER A 170 23.79 72.04 -25.95
C SER A 170 24.52 72.77 -24.81
N ASP A 171 24.76 72.08 -23.70
CA ASP A 171 25.47 72.63 -22.54
C ASP A 171 27.00 72.57 -22.70
N GLY A 172 27.46 71.80 -23.69
CA GLY A 172 28.86 71.69 -24.07
C GLY A 172 29.51 70.37 -23.64
N ASP A 173 28.70 69.40 -23.24
CA ASP A 173 29.17 68.09 -22.78
C ASP A 173 29.71 67.27 -23.95
N THR A 174 30.60 66.33 -23.64
CA THR A 174 31.14 65.34 -24.56
C THR A 174 30.74 63.95 -24.11
N LEU A 175 30.15 63.17 -25.02
CA LEU A 175 29.53 61.87 -24.75
C LEU A 175 30.26 60.75 -25.49
N THR A 176 30.48 59.62 -24.83
CA THR A 176 30.91 58.35 -25.44
C THR A 176 30.15 57.19 -24.80
N SER A 177 29.91 56.12 -25.57
CA SER A 177 29.17 54.93 -25.11
C SER A 177 27.86 55.30 -24.41
N ILE A 178 26.98 56.02 -25.13
CA ILE A 178 25.64 56.34 -24.65
C ILE A 178 24.68 55.90 -25.74
N GLU A 179 23.78 55.00 -25.41
CA GLU A 179 22.83 54.41 -26.34
C GLU A 179 21.43 55.02 -26.19
N ALA A 180 21.11 55.60 -25.03
CA ALA A 180 19.83 56.22 -24.76
C ALA A 180 19.95 57.67 -24.29
N ALA A 181 18.94 58.47 -24.63
CA ALA A 181 18.83 59.86 -24.17
C ALA A 181 17.41 60.20 -23.77
N THR A 182 17.25 60.80 -22.59
CA THR A 182 15.98 61.31 -22.07
C THR A 182 16.02 62.83 -21.97
N GLY A 183 15.07 63.51 -22.61
CA GLY A 183 14.86 64.96 -22.53
C GLY A 183 14.32 65.42 -21.17
N GLY A 184 14.14 66.73 -21.05
CA GLY A 184 13.58 67.43 -19.90
C GLY A 184 12.09 67.74 -20.06
N GLU A 185 11.68 68.91 -19.57
CA GLU A 185 10.27 69.36 -19.58
C GLU A 185 9.96 70.39 -20.69
N ALA A 186 10.89 70.65 -21.59
CA ALA A 186 10.76 71.66 -22.65
C ALA A 186 10.97 71.02 -24.01
N ASP A 187 10.61 71.73 -25.10
CA ASP A 187 10.83 71.25 -26.47
C ASP A 187 12.31 70.93 -26.74
N ASP A 188 12.66 69.65 -26.76
CA ASP A 188 14.02 69.14 -26.84
C ASP A 188 14.37 68.63 -28.24
N SER A 189 15.67 68.44 -28.49
CA SER A 189 16.15 67.85 -29.74
C SER A 189 17.16 66.76 -29.45
N LEU A 190 16.78 65.52 -29.70
CA LEU A 190 17.63 64.34 -29.47
C LEU A 190 17.96 63.71 -30.82
N THR A 191 19.24 63.45 -31.06
CA THR A 191 19.73 62.77 -32.26
C THR A 191 20.59 61.57 -31.87
N GLY A 192 20.24 60.38 -32.34
CA GLY A 192 21.02 59.15 -32.17
C GLY A 192 22.29 59.13 -33.03
N ASP A 193 22.95 57.98 -33.08
CA ASP A 193 24.20 57.74 -33.77
C ASP A 193 24.10 56.74 -34.93
N ILE A 194 24.98 55.73 -34.97
CA ILE A 194 24.99 54.68 -36.00
C ILE A 194 24.55 53.31 -35.45
N TRP A 195 24.31 53.27 -34.14
CA TRP A 195 23.89 52.10 -33.38
C TRP A 195 22.42 52.25 -33.02
N ASN A 196 21.82 51.20 -32.46
CA ASN A 196 20.43 51.25 -32.04
C ASN A 196 20.31 52.14 -30.80
N ASN A 197 19.49 53.17 -30.89
CA ASN A 197 19.28 54.13 -29.82
C ASN A 197 17.85 54.09 -29.27
N VAL A 198 17.69 54.47 -28.00
CA VAL A 198 16.37 54.70 -27.38
C VAL A 198 16.27 56.18 -27.00
N LEU A 199 15.33 56.89 -27.62
CA LEU A 199 15.12 58.31 -27.40
C LEU A 199 13.79 58.55 -26.68
N ASP A 200 13.83 59.18 -25.52
CA ASP A 200 12.65 59.67 -24.81
C ASP A 200 12.70 61.20 -24.79
N GLY A 201 11.72 61.86 -25.41
CA GLY A 201 11.66 63.32 -25.45
C GLY A 201 11.43 63.98 -24.09
N GLY A 202 10.91 63.25 -23.10
CA GLY A 202 10.44 63.83 -21.85
C GLY A 202 9.07 64.48 -22.04
N LEU A 203 8.83 65.65 -21.42
CA LEU A 203 7.64 66.46 -21.69
C LEU A 203 8.02 67.57 -22.66
N GLY A 204 7.17 67.88 -23.64
CA GLY A 204 7.49 68.92 -24.61
C GLY A 204 6.84 68.64 -25.94
N ALA A 205 7.17 69.46 -26.94
CA ALA A 205 7.02 69.09 -28.34
C ALA A 205 8.42 68.90 -28.93
N ASP A 206 8.88 67.65 -28.93
CA ASP A 206 10.29 67.31 -29.10
C ASP A 206 10.63 66.92 -30.54
N THR A 207 11.91 67.01 -30.90
CA THR A 207 12.42 66.57 -32.20
C THR A 207 13.37 65.40 -31.99
N LEU A 208 12.94 64.21 -32.38
CA LEU A 208 13.66 62.96 -32.21
C LEU A 208 14.13 62.44 -33.57
N ASP A 209 15.44 62.25 -33.73
CA ASP A 209 16.07 61.73 -34.95
C ASP A 209 16.95 60.53 -34.59
N GLY A 210 16.57 59.30 -34.98
CA GLY A 210 17.31 58.09 -34.57
C GLY A 210 18.71 58.00 -35.17
N GLY A 211 18.90 58.55 -36.37
CA GLY A 211 20.17 58.43 -37.10
C GLY A 211 20.20 57.22 -38.02
N ASP A 212 21.31 56.48 -38.02
CA ASP A 212 21.39 55.17 -38.67
C ASP A 212 21.25 54.11 -37.56
N GLY A 213 20.49 53.04 -37.75
CA GLY A 213 20.30 52.07 -36.67
C GLY A 213 18.97 51.35 -36.80
N ASN A 214 18.58 50.67 -35.74
CA ASN A 214 17.19 50.28 -35.49
C ASN A 214 16.77 50.96 -34.20
N ASP A 215 16.15 52.13 -34.33
CA ASP A 215 15.99 53.09 -33.25
C ASP A 215 14.58 53.08 -32.67
N TYR A 216 14.47 53.42 -31.38
CA TYR A 216 13.22 53.47 -30.64
C TYR A 216 12.93 54.90 -30.20
N VAL A 217 11.66 55.28 -30.28
CA VAL A 217 11.11 56.32 -29.40
C VAL A 217 10.41 55.63 -28.24
N SER A 218 10.76 56.03 -27.02
CA SER A 218 10.20 55.45 -25.80
C SER A 218 9.29 56.42 -25.06
N TYR A 219 8.18 55.89 -24.58
CA TYR A 219 7.25 56.54 -23.66
C TYR A 219 7.06 55.71 -22.38
N ALA A 220 7.99 54.80 -22.06
CA ALA A 220 7.86 53.83 -20.97
C ALA A 220 7.55 54.45 -19.59
N TYR A 221 7.95 55.71 -19.36
CA TYR A 221 7.68 56.43 -18.11
C TYR A 221 6.41 57.30 -18.16
N ARG A 222 5.66 57.30 -19.28
CA ARG A 222 4.40 58.04 -19.40
C ARG A 222 3.27 57.27 -18.71
N LEU A 223 2.60 57.94 -17.77
CA LEU A 223 1.45 57.40 -17.03
C LEU A 223 0.10 57.60 -17.72
N THR A 224 0.11 58.20 -18.92
CA THR A 224 -1.09 58.53 -19.69
C THR A 224 -0.92 58.05 -21.11
N SER A 225 -2.02 57.74 -21.76
CA SER A 225 -2.01 57.27 -23.13
C SER A 225 -1.31 58.22 -24.11
N VAL A 226 -0.62 57.59 -25.05
CA VAL A 226 0.18 58.16 -26.12
C VAL A 226 -0.39 57.66 -27.44
N THR A 227 -0.49 58.55 -28.42
CA THR A 227 -0.78 58.18 -29.80
C THR A 227 0.40 58.54 -30.67
N ALA A 228 1.19 57.55 -31.08
CA ALA A 228 2.41 57.72 -31.86
C ALA A 228 2.31 56.98 -33.20
N ASN A 229 2.77 57.61 -34.28
CA ASN A 229 2.62 57.06 -35.63
C ASN A 229 3.86 57.31 -36.48
N LEU A 230 4.62 56.25 -36.74
CA LEU A 230 5.84 56.27 -37.56
C LEU A 230 5.55 56.63 -39.02
N ALA A 231 4.43 56.18 -39.59
CA ALA A 231 4.05 56.52 -40.96
C ALA A 231 3.84 58.04 -41.18
N THR A 232 3.43 58.78 -40.14
CA THR A 232 3.33 60.24 -40.17
C THR A 232 4.56 60.95 -39.60
N GLY A 233 5.42 60.23 -38.87
CA GLY A 233 6.61 60.74 -38.19
C GLY A 233 6.28 61.70 -37.05
N ALA A 234 5.21 61.45 -36.29
CA ALA A 234 4.82 62.30 -35.15
C ALA A 234 3.89 61.59 -34.15
N ASN A 235 3.75 62.17 -32.95
CA ASN A 235 2.68 61.83 -31.99
C ASN A 235 1.66 62.97 -31.82
N THR A 236 0.66 62.75 -30.97
CA THR A 236 -0.37 63.75 -30.63
C THR A 236 0.06 64.79 -29.60
N ASP A 237 1.16 64.55 -28.87
CA ASP A 237 1.70 65.46 -27.87
C ASP A 237 2.50 66.61 -28.49
N GLY A 238 2.98 66.42 -29.72
CA GLY A 238 3.67 67.43 -30.51
C GLY A 238 5.04 67.00 -31.02
N ASP A 239 5.48 65.81 -30.67
CA ASP A 239 6.80 65.28 -30.99
C ASP A 239 6.87 64.88 -32.46
N GLY A 240 8.04 65.12 -33.08
CA GLY A 240 8.35 64.76 -34.46
C GLY A 240 9.48 63.73 -34.53
N PHE A 241 9.30 62.73 -35.38
CA PHE A 241 10.23 61.61 -35.56
C PHE A 241 10.87 61.64 -36.94
N THR A 242 12.16 61.33 -37.02
CA THR A 242 12.87 61.08 -38.27
C THR A 242 13.83 59.92 -38.06
N SER A 243 13.95 59.03 -39.04
CA SER A 243 14.82 57.84 -38.91
C SER A 243 14.57 57.07 -37.61
N ILE A 244 13.31 56.78 -37.30
CA ILE A 244 12.88 55.97 -36.16
C ILE A 244 12.12 54.79 -36.73
N GLU A 245 12.47 53.59 -36.29
CA GLU A 245 11.88 52.35 -36.77
C GLU A 245 10.90 51.73 -35.77
N ASN A 246 10.97 52.08 -34.47
CA ASN A 246 10.24 51.37 -33.41
C ASN A 246 9.62 52.31 -32.38
N LEU A 247 8.62 51.81 -31.65
CA LEU A 247 7.90 52.55 -30.60
C LEU A 247 7.74 51.70 -29.35
N ILE A 248 7.90 52.33 -28.18
CA ILE A 248 7.56 51.77 -26.87
C ILE A 248 6.52 52.71 -26.23
N GLY A 249 5.36 52.18 -25.86
CA GLY A 249 4.33 52.86 -25.10
C GLY A 249 4.67 52.98 -23.62
N GLY A 250 3.70 53.41 -22.82
CA GLY A 250 3.79 53.66 -21.39
C GLY A 250 2.79 52.80 -20.59
N TRP A 251 2.18 53.39 -19.57
CA TRP A 251 1.31 52.70 -18.61
C TRP A 251 -0.20 52.96 -18.82
N GLY A 252 -0.60 53.53 -19.95
CA GLY A 252 -2.01 53.75 -20.25
C GLY A 252 -2.32 53.40 -21.70
N ASP A 253 -3.61 53.24 -22.00
CA ASP A 253 -4.15 52.78 -23.29
C ASP A 253 -3.58 53.49 -24.53
N ASP A 254 -2.47 52.99 -25.07
CA ASP A 254 -1.68 53.59 -26.12
C ASP A 254 -2.19 53.22 -27.51
N MET A 255 -1.92 54.09 -28.50
CA MET A 255 -2.17 53.80 -29.90
C MET A 255 -0.88 53.99 -30.69
N LEU A 256 -0.22 52.87 -31.00
CA LEU A 256 1.05 52.83 -31.71
C LEU A 256 0.82 52.38 -33.15
N THR A 257 1.42 53.08 -34.11
CA THR A 257 1.32 52.72 -35.53
C THR A 257 2.69 52.70 -36.18
N GLY A 258 3.04 51.58 -36.79
CA GLY A 258 4.24 51.41 -37.60
C GLY A 258 4.16 52.11 -38.96
N ASP A 259 5.14 51.86 -39.81
CA ASP A 259 5.27 52.44 -41.14
C ASP A 259 5.28 51.38 -42.27
N ALA A 260 6.31 51.38 -43.11
CA ALA A 260 6.47 50.38 -44.18
C ALA A 260 7.72 49.54 -44.00
N GLY A 261 8.49 49.78 -42.93
CA GLY A 261 9.59 48.95 -42.48
C GLY A 261 9.10 47.78 -41.65
N ALA A 262 10.03 46.93 -41.22
CA ALA A 262 9.74 45.94 -40.18
C ALA A 262 9.88 46.66 -38.82
N ASN A 263 8.77 46.89 -38.14
CA ASN A 263 8.72 47.67 -36.91
C ASN A 263 8.57 46.75 -35.69
N ILE A 264 9.10 47.20 -34.55
CA ILE A 264 8.84 46.62 -33.23
C ILE A 264 7.98 47.62 -32.47
N LEU A 265 6.77 47.21 -32.07
CA LEU A 265 5.85 48.01 -31.28
C LEU A 265 5.60 47.31 -29.94
N GLN A 266 5.84 48.01 -28.84
CA GLN A 266 5.59 47.53 -27.48
C GLN A 266 4.55 48.43 -26.82
N GLY A 267 3.40 47.89 -26.42
CA GLY A 267 2.31 48.64 -25.78
C GLY A 267 2.68 49.08 -24.36
N GLY A 268 3.06 48.13 -23.52
CA GLY A 268 3.47 48.40 -22.15
C GLY A 268 2.38 47.95 -21.18
N GLY A 269 1.75 48.89 -20.49
CA GLY A 269 0.58 48.58 -19.67
C GLY A 269 -0.63 49.41 -20.09
N GLY A 270 -1.82 48.86 -19.97
CA GLY A 270 -3.06 49.49 -20.43
C GLY A 270 -3.71 48.69 -21.55
N ASP A 271 -4.92 49.06 -21.96
CA ASP A 271 -5.59 48.40 -23.10
C ASP A 271 -5.12 49.05 -24.41
N ASP A 272 -4.07 48.51 -25.03
CA ASP A 272 -3.33 49.16 -26.11
C ASP A 272 -3.88 48.82 -27.50
N THR A 273 -3.55 49.66 -28.48
CA THR A 273 -3.84 49.43 -29.90
C THR A 273 -2.56 49.52 -30.72
N LEU A 274 -2.10 48.38 -31.21
CA LEU A 274 -0.88 48.25 -32.01
C LEU A 274 -1.24 47.95 -33.47
N LEU A 275 -0.80 48.82 -34.38
CA LEU A 275 -1.02 48.69 -35.82
C LEU A 275 0.32 48.61 -36.54
N GLY A 276 0.74 47.42 -37.00
CA GLY A 276 2.03 47.19 -37.67
C GLY A 276 2.16 47.98 -38.96
N GLY A 277 1.31 47.69 -39.95
CA GLY A 277 1.22 48.47 -41.18
C GLY A 277 1.62 47.66 -42.41
N LEU A 278 2.72 48.02 -43.07
CA LEU A 278 3.34 47.16 -44.08
C LEU A 278 4.70 46.73 -43.55
N GLY A 279 5.15 45.53 -43.88
CA GLY A 279 6.45 45.04 -43.40
C GLY A 279 6.26 43.76 -42.63
N ASP A 280 7.34 43.20 -42.07
CA ASP A 280 7.23 42.03 -41.20
C ASP A 280 7.41 42.53 -39.77
N ASP A 281 6.31 42.82 -39.09
CA ASP A 281 6.30 43.52 -37.81
C ASP A 281 6.38 42.57 -36.61
N THR A 282 6.86 43.07 -35.47
CA THR A 282 6.82 42.37 -34.18
C THR A 282 6.05 43.22 -33.17
N LEU A 283 4.99 42.66 -32.62
CA LEU A 283 4.01 43.37 -31.80
C LEU A 283 3.89 42.70 -30.44
N ASP A 284 4.09 43.47 -29.37
CA ASP A 284 3.94 43.03 -27.98
C ASP A 284 2.98 43.99 -27.29
N GLY A 285 1.80 43.50 -26.93
CA GLY A 285 0.78 44.31 -26.25
C GLY A 285 1.20 44.67 -24.82
N GLY A 286 1.80 43.72 -24.10
CA GLY A 286 2.12 43.85 -22.69
C GLY A 286 0.93 43.52 -21.78
N ASP A 287 0.74 44.31 -20.72
CA ASP A 287 -0.31 44.12 -19.73
C ASP A 287 -1.61 44.81 -20.17
N GLY A 288 -2.65 44.06 -20.52
CA GLY A 288 -3.92 44.70 -20.89
C GLY A 288 -4.82 43.80 -21.70
N ALA A 289 -5.97 44.32 -22.15
CA ALA A 289 -6.76 43.70 -23.21
C ALA A 289 -6.51 44.46 -24.53
N ASP A 290 -5.53 43.99 -25.28
CA ASP A 290 -4.96 44.74 -26.39
C ASP A 290 -5.67 44.47 -27.72
N THR A 291 -5.52 45.41 -28.66
CA THR A 291 -5.94 45.24 -30.05
C THR A 291 -4.71 45.30 -30.94
N ILE A 292 -4.34 44.15 -31.51
CA ILE A 292 -3.12 43.97 -32.29
C ILE A 292 -3.49 43.63 -33.73
N ASP A 293 -3.04 44.44 -34.67
CA ASP A 293 -3.22 44.25 -36.12
C ASP A 293 -1.84 44.34 -36.82
N GLY A 294 -1.32 43.22 -37.32
CA GLY A 294 -0.05 43.16 -38.05
C GLY A 294 -0.06 43.96 -39.34
N GLY A 295 -1.11 43.80 -40.13
CA GLY A 295 -1.28 44.48 -41.40
C GLY A 295 -0.85 43.61 -42.59
N ASP A 296 -0.15 44.21 -43.56
CA ASP A 296 0.37 43.47 -44.72
C ASP A 296 1.82 43.05 -44.42
N GLY A 297 2.04 41.76 -44.21
CA GLY A 297 3.32 41.31 -43.71
C GLY A 297 3.42 39.81 -43.50
N PHE A 298 4.53 39.39 -42.92
CA PHE A 298 4.57 38.18 -42.10
C PHE A 298 4.81 38.61 -40.65
N ASP A 299 3.72 38.87 -39.94
CA ASP A 299 3.75 39.59 -38.67
C ASP A 299 3.81 38.65 -37.48
N THR A 300 4.56 39.03 -36.45
CA THR A 300 4.78 38.25 -35.22
C THR A 300 4.14 38.95 -34.03
N VAL A 301 3.29 38.26 -33.29
CA VAL A 301 2.89 38.68 -31.93
C VAL A 301 3.79 37.99 -30.91
N SER A 302 4.21 38.72 -29.87
CA SER A 302 5.05 38.19 -28.80
C SER A 302 4.32 38.20 -27.47
N TYR A 303 4.40 37.08 -26.75
CA TYR A 303 3.99 36.91 -25.37
C TYR A 303 5.16 36.41 -24.50
N ALA A 304 6.40 36.58 -24.96
CA ALA A 304 7.59 36.12 -24.25
C ALA A 304 7.73 36.74 -22.85
N GLY A 305 7.22 37.97 -22.67
CA GLY A 305 7.19 38.66 -21.38
C GLY A 305 6.05 38.24 -20.45
N ALA A 306 5.11 37.39 -20.89
CA ALA A 306 3.94 37.03 -20.10
C ALA A 306 4.31 36.20 -18.87
N GLY A 307 3.77 36.58 -17.71
CA GLY A 307 4.03 35.91 -16.43
C GLY A 307 3.29 34.58 -16.21
N THR A 308 2.55 34.08 -17.22
CA THR A 308 1.71 32.88 -17.16
C THR A 308 1.62 32.20 -18.52
N GLY A 309 1.14 30.94 -18.55
CA GLY A 309 0.84 30.21 -19.79
C GLY A 309 -0.35 30.80 -20.57
N MET A 310 -0.18 30.87 -21.88
CA MET A 310 -1.04 31.58 -22.81
C MET A 310 -1.84 30.62 -23.69
N ARG A 311 -3.12 30.93 -23.88
CA ARG A 311 -3.93 30.36 -24.96
C ARG A 311 -3.96 31.36 -26.10
N ILE A 312 -3.43 30.99 -27.26
CA ILE A 312 -3.34 31.87 -28.43
C ILE A 312 -4.07 31.20 -29.59
N ASP A 313 -5.12 31.84 -30.10
CA ASP A 313 -5.94 31.33 -31.18
C ASP A 313 -5.92 32.31 -32.35
N LEU A 314 -4.99 32.07 -33.29
CA LEU A 314 -4.80 32.93 -34.46
C LEU A 314 -6.00 32.87 -35.41
N ALA A 315 -6.69 31.74 -35.48
CA ALA A 315 -7.85 31.56 -36.37
C ALA A 315 -9.08 32.35 -35.90
N ASN A 316 -9.32 32.36 -34.58
CA ASN A 316 -10.39 33.15 -33.97
C ASN A 316 -9.96 34.57 -33.57
N GLY A 317 -8.66 34.87 -33.65
CA GLY A 317 -8.08 36.19 -33.38
C GLY A 317 -8.13 36.58 -31.91
N ASN A 318 -7.86 35.65 -30.98
CA ASN A 318 -7.85 35.96 -29.55
C ASN A 318 -6.64 35.35 -28.85
N ALA A 319 -6.07 36.06 -27.88
CA ALA A 319 -5.00 35.55 -27.02
C ALA A 319 -5.19 36.01 -25.58
N GLY A 320 -4.68 35.25 -24.61
CA GLY A 320 -4.78 35.58 -23.19
C GLY A 320 -4.46 34.38 -22.32
N GLU A 321 -4.43 34.58 -21.01
CA GLU A 321 -4.17 33.47 -20.08
C GLU A 321 -5.16 32.32 -20.28
N GLY A 322 -4.67 31.08 -20.33
CA GLY A 322 -5.55 29.94 -20.52
C GLY A 322 -4.84 28.63 -20.72
N ASN A 323 -5.63 27.61 -21.05
CA ASN A 323 -5.14 26.30 -21.39
C ASN A 323 -6.00 25.68 -22.50
N TYR A 324 -5.84 24.38 -22.73
CA TYR A 324 -6.58 23.64 -23.75
C TYR A 324 -8.12 23.72 -23.57
N LEU A 325 -8.63 23.80 -22.33
CA LEU A 325 -10.06 23.88 -22.04
C LEU A 325 -10.67 25.25 -22.32
N GLY A 326 -9.85 26.29 -22.40
CA GLY A 326 -10.26 27.66 -22.71
C GLY A 326 -9.48 28.72 -21.93
N PHE A 327 -9.90 29.98 -22.10
CA PHE A 327 -9.34 31.13 -21.41
C PHE A 327 -9.68 31.14 -19.92
N THR A 328 -8.78 31.66 -19.10
CA THR A 328 -8.99 31.90 -17.67
C THR A 328 -10.09 32.95 -17.47
N THR A 329 -11.05 32.65 -16.60
CA THR A 329 -12.18 33.58 -16.40
C THR A 329 -11.74 34.85 -15.68
N GLY A 330 -11.97 36.00 -16.30
CA GLY A 330 -11.75 37.31 -15.67
C GLY A 330 -10.38 37.90 -15.92
N THR A 331 -9.55 37.25 -16.74
CA THR A 331 -8.29 37.79 -17.24
C THR A 331 -8.53 38.60 -18.53
N PRO A 332 -7.63 39.54 -18.86
CA PRO A 332 -7.63 40.22 -20.15
C PRO A 332 -7.50 39.23 -21.32
N ILE A 333 -8.05 39.63 -22.47
CA ILE A 333 -7.98 38.86 -23.72
C ILE A 333 -7.72 39.85 -24.85
N ASP A 334 -6.62 39.63 -25.56
CA ASP A 334 -6.17 40.41 -26.69
C ASP A 334 -6.91 39.99 -27.95
N GLN A 335 -7.10 40.94 -28.85
CA GLN A 335 -7.70 40.75 -30.16
C GLN A 335 -6.64 40.82 -31.24
N LEU A 336 -6.46 39.73 -31.98
CA LEU A 336 -5.42 39.57 -32.98
C LEU A 336 -5.99 39.60 -34.39
N GLN A 337 -5.35 40.34 -35.30
CA GLN A 337 -5.66 40.39 -36.71
C GLN A 337 -4.38 40.41 -37.55
N ASN A 338 -4.38 39.70 -38.68
CA ASN A 338 -3.26 39.67 -39.62
C ASN A 338 -1.93 39.36 -38.93
N VAL A 339 -1.90 38.28 -38.14
CA VAL A 339 -0.69 37.79 -37.46
C VAL A 339 -0.50 36.34 -37.89
N GLU A 340 0.67 36.05 -38.44
CA GLU A 340 1.04 34.72 -38.94
C GLU A 340 2.09 34.02 -38.06
N ALA A 341 2.68 34.74 -37.12
CA ALA A 341 3.68 34.20 -36.22
C ALA A 341 3.43 34.54 -34.75
N VAL A 342 3.84 33.61 -33.90
CA VAL A 342 3.73 33.73 -32.44
C VAL A 342 5.07 33.40 -31.83
N LEU A 343 5.47 34.21 -30.85
CA LEU A 343 6.44 33.83 -29.84
C LEU A 343 5.71 33.68 -28.51
N GLY A 344 5.62 32.45 -28.02
CA GLY A 344 4.97 32.08 -26.77
C GLY A 344 5.73 32.57 -25.54
N SER A 345 5.15 32.29 -24.38
CA SER A 345 5.66 32.64 -23.07
C SER A 345 6.74 31.67 -22.59
N ASP A 346 7.32 31.92 -21.42
CA ASP A 346 8.22 30.96 -20.75
C ASP A 346 7.44 29.87 -19.96
N HIS A 347 6.13 29.71 -20.22
CA HIS A 347 5.22 28.79 -19.55
C HIS A 347 4.43 27.95 -20.56
N ASN A 348 3.74 26.91 -20.06
CA ASN A 348 2.94 26.01 -20.88
C ASN A 348 1.84 26.74 -21.66
N ASP A 349 2.02 26.84 -22.97
CA ASP A 349 1.14 27.51 -23.89
C ASP A 349 0.27 26.53 -24.69
N VAL A 350 -0.85 27.03 -25.21
CA VAL A 350 -1.69 26.32 -26.19
C VAL A 350 -1.96 27.23 -27.37
N ILE A 351 -1.37 26.91 -28.51
CA ILE A 351 -1.36 27.78 -29.68
C ILE A 351 -2.07 27.11 -30.86
N PHE A 352 -3.16 27.71 -31.33
CA PHE A 352 -3.89 27.29 -32.52
C PHE A 352 -3.36 28.07 -33.72
N SER A 353 -2.75 27.36 -34.66
CA SER A 353 -2.13 27.95 -35.85
C SER A 353 -3.16 28.37 -36.90
N ILE A 354 -2.68 29.12 -37.89
CA ILE A 354 -3.36 29.33 -39.17
C ILE A 354 -2.48 28.81 -40.30
N ALA A 355 -3.00 28.83 -41.53
CA ALA A 355 -2.28 28.30 -42.67
C ALA A 355 -0.94 28.99 -42.92
N SER A 356 0.14 28.22 -43.00
CA SER A 356 1.53 28.69 -43.23
C SER A 356 2.07 29.56 -42.10
N ALA A 357 1.75 29.21 -40.85
CA ALA A 357 2.18 29.95 -39.67
C ALA A 357 3.61 29.59 -39.21
N ARG A 358 4.22 30.49 -38.43
CA ARG A 358 5.46 30.22 -37.68
C ARG A 358 5.17 30.33 -36.19
N ILE A 359 5.11 29.19 -35.52
CA ILE A 359 4.80 29.10 -34.11
C ILE A 359 6.05 28.71 -33.34
N ASP A 360 6.41 29.54 -32.38
CA ASP A 360 7.46 29.30 -31.40
C ASP A 360 6.78 29.27 -30.03
N GLY A 361 6.78 28.10 -29.38
CA GLY A 361 6.12 27.88 -28.09
C GLY A 361 6.77 28.64 -26.92
N GLY A 362 8.04 29.03 -27.06
CA GLY A 362 8.80 29.61 -25.96
C GLY A 362 9.41 28.52 -25.08
N ARG A 363 9.34 28.67 -23.75
CA ARG A 363 9.72 27.59 -22.81
C ARG A 363 8.47 27.01 -22.19
N GLY A 364 8.56 25.80 -21.65
CA GLY A 364 7.42 25.15 -21.00
C GLY A 364 6.93 23.97 -21.83
N ASN A 365 5.88 23.31 -21.37
CA ASN A 365 5.31 22.18 -22.11
C ASN A 365 4.14 22.67 -22.96
N ASP A 366 4.40 22.90 -24.23
CA ASP A 366 3.49 23.58 -25.13
C ASP A 366 2.70 22.62 -26.01
N ILE A 367 1.47 23.01 -26.34
CA ILE A 367 0.63 22.27 -27.29
C ILE A 367 0.35 23.16 -28.50
N LEU A 368 0.91 22.78 -29.65
CA LEU A 368 0.78 23.47 -30.91
C LEU A 368 -0.27 22.75 -31.77
N ILE A 369 -1.44 23.36 -31.91
CA ILE A 369 -2.55 22.81 -32.68
C ILE A 369 -2.43 23.32 -34.10
N SER A 370 -1.97 22.45 -35.00
CA SER A 370 -1.64 22.80 -36.37
C SER A 370 -2.88 22.80 -37.27
N SER A 371 -2.82 23.62 -38.32
CA SER A 371 -3.87 23.77 -39.32
C SER A 371 -3.33 23.40 -40.71
N ALA A 372 -4.09 23.68 -41.77
CA ALA A 372 -3.64 23.36 -43.12
C ALA A 372 -2.57 24.36 -43.59
N GLY A 373 -1.36 23.92 -43.90
CA GLY A 373 -0.30 24.86 -44.28
C GLY A 373 1.01 24.17 -44.56
N SER A 374 2.07 24.95 -44.71
CA SER A 374 3.42 24.45 -44.46
C SER A 374 3.94 25.27 -43.29
N ASP A 375 3.67 24.77 -42.10
CA ASP A 375 3.88 25.48 -40.85
C ASP A 375 5.29 25.21 -40.30
N THR A 376 5.86 26.19 -39.60
CA THR A 376 7.10 26.00 -38.83
C THR A 376 6.73 25.95 -37.36
N LEU A 377 6.91 24.80 -36.72
CA LEU A 377 6.47 24.52 -35.36
C LEU A 377 7.70 24.24 -34.48
N ILE A 378 7.92 25.09 -33.49
CA ILE A 378 9.10 25.09 -32.63
C ILE A 378 8.62 25.02 -31.17
N GLY A 379 9.02 23.98 -30.42
CA GLY A 379 8.69 23.86 -28.99
C GLY A 379 9.78 24.43 -28.05
N ASN A 380 11.04 24.23 -28.41
CA ASN A 380 12.24 24.61 -27.62
C ASN A 380 12.45 23.80 -26.33
N GLU A 381 12.43 24.45 -25.15
CA GLU A 381 12.76 23.83 -23.86
C GLU A 381 11.47 23.38 -23.18
N GLY A 382 11.27 22.07 -23.09
CA GLY A 382 10.09 21.51 -22.45
C GLY A 382 9.76 20.13 -22.98
N THR A 383 8.51 19.73 -22.83
CA THR A 383 7.92 18.55 -23.46
C THR A 383 6.75 19.02 -24.30
N ASP A 384 7.03 19.21 -25.59
CA ASP A 384 6.15 19.92 -26.50
C ASP A 384 5.43 18.94 -27.42
N GLY A 385 4.25 19.32 -27.87
CA GLY A 385 3.42 18.46 -28.70
C GLY A 385 2.73 19.19 -29.84
N VAL A 386 2.69 18.54 -31.00
CA VAL A 386 1.93 19.02 -32.16
C VAL A 386 0.68 18.17 -32.35
N ALA A 387 -0.48 18.81 -32.47
CA ALA A 387 -1.76 18.14 -32.62
C ALA A 387 -2.48 18.49 -33.92
N TYR A 388 -3.05 17.48 -34.59
CA TYR A 388 -3.80 17.60 -35.85
C TYR A 388 -5.30 17.34 -35.69
N LEU A 389 -5.85 17.63 -34.50
CA LEU A 389 -7.26 17.38 -34.12
C LEU A 389 -8.30 17.94 -35.11
N GLU A 390 -8.00 19.04 -35.79
CA GLU A 390 -8.92 19.70 -36.73
C GLU A 390 -8.66 19.33 -38.21
N ALA A 391 -7.74 18.42 -38.49
CA ALA A 391 -7.44 17.97 -39.84
C ALA A 391 -8.67 17.33 -40.50
N ALA A 392 -8.84 17.57 -41.81
CA ALA A 392 -9.97 17.05 -42.59
C ALA A 392 -9.65 15.71 -43.30
N SER A 393 -8.44 15.20 -43.12
CA SER A 393 -7.95 13.91 -43.63
C SER A 393 -6.80 13.39 -42.77
N GLY A 394 -6.49 12.10 -42.91
CA GLY A 394 -5.34 11.49 -42.24
C GLY A 394 -4.03 12.19 -42.58
N VAL A 395 -3.19 12.38 -41.58
CA VAL A 395 -1.91 13.07 -41.67
C VAL A 395 -0.74 12.10 -41.71
N THR A 396 0.39 12.56 -42.25
CA THR A 396 1.67 11.85 -42.10
C THR A 396 2.68 12.79 -41.49
N ALA A 397 3.02 12.57 -40.22
CA ALA A 397 3.91 13.40 -39.42
C ALA A 397 5.04 12.55 -38.85
N ASN A 398 6.29 13.03 -38.97
CA ASN A 398 7.47 12.26 -38.57
C ASN A 398 8.48 13.16 -37.84
N LEU A 399 8.66 12.94 -36.54
CA LEU A 399 9.60 13.69 -35.71
C LEU A 399 11.06 13.31 -36.00
N ALA A 400 11.35 12.04 -36.30
CA ALA A 400 12.71 11.61 -36.66
C ALA A 400 13.28 12.34 -37.89
N THR A 401 12.44 12.69 -38.86
CA THR A 401 12.83 13.52 -40.01
C THR A 401 12.55 15.01 -39.80
N GLY A 402 11.78 15.36 -38.77
CA GLY A 402 11.35 16.73 -38.46
C GLY A 402 10.40 17.32 -39.49
N THR A 403 9.57 16.50 -40.14
CA THR A 403 8.69 16.96 -41.24
C THR A 403 7.36 16.23 -41.34
N GLY A 404 6.31 16.93 -41.76
CA GLY A 404 5.05 16.33 -42.21
C GLY A 404 4.91 16.27 -43.74
N THR A 405 4.22 15.26 -44.27
CA THR A 405 4.24 14.92 -45.72
C THR A 405 2.88 14.57 -46.34
N ALA A 406 1.81 14.49 -45.55
CA ALA A 406 0.45 14.23 -46.06
C ALA A 406 -0.59 14.89 -45.16
N GLY A 407 -1.80 15.08 -45.70
CA GLY A 407 -2.89 15.79 -45.02
C GLY A 407 -2.49 17.23 -44.72
N GLU A 408 -3.00 17.73 -43.60
CA GLU A 408 -2.72 19.04 -43.05
C GLU A 408 -1.26 19.19 -42.58
N ALA A 409 -0.59 18.10 -42.23
CA ALA A 409 0.84 18.10 -41.90
C ALA A 409 1.77 18.35 -43.11
N ASN A 410 1.25 18.32 -44.35
CA ASN A 410 2.09 18.32 -45.53
C ASN A 410 2.90 19.62 -45.72
N GLY A 411 4.21 19.53 -45.48
CA GLY A 411 5.15 20.64 -45.59
C GLY A 411 5.49 21.28 -44.24
N ASP A 412 4.90 20.79 -43.15
CA ASP A 412 5.24 21.23 -41.80
C ASP A 412 6.66 20.83 -41.42
N ILE A 413 7.31 21.66 -40.62
CA ILE A 413 8.65 21.46 -40.08
C ILE A 413 8.56 21.48 -38.55
N TYR A 414 9.11 20.45 -37.91
CA TYR A 414 9.12 20.31 -36.44
C TYR A 414 10.54 20.53 -35.91
N THR A 415 10.70 21.32 -34.85
CA THR A 415 11.98 21.52 -34.15
C THR A 415 11.75 21.56 -32.65
N GLY A 416 12.42 20.68 -31.89
CA GLY A 416 12.19 20.55 -30.44
C GLY A 416 10.73 20.22 -30.14
N ILE A 417 10.23 19.14 -30.75
CA ILE A 417 8.88 18.61 -30.51
C ILE A 417 9.07 17.15 -30.11
N GLU A 418 8.47 16.76 -29.00
CA GLU A 418 8.59 15.43 -28.41
C GLU A 418 7.31 14.60 -28.57
N ASN A 419 6.17 15.21 -28.90
CA ASN A 419 4.89 14.50 -28.97
C ASN A 419 4.12 14.80 -30.26
N LEU A 420 3.40 13.79 -30.77
CA LEU A 420 2.51 13.94 -31.93
C LEU A 420 1.13 13.38 -31.62
N TYR A 421 0.12 14.17 -31.91
CA TYR A 421 -1.29 13.78 -31.80
C TYR A 421 -1.93 13.86 -33.18
N GLY A 422 -2.51 12.76 -33.63
CA GLY A 422 -3.16 12.58 -34.91
C GLY A 422 -4.45 13.37 -35.09
N SER A 423 -5.20 12.94 -36.09
CA SER A 423 -6.49 13.47 -36.53
C SER A 423 -7.63 12.54 -36.09
N GLN A 424 -8.74 12.49 -36.83
CA GLN A 424 -9.85 11.54 -36.60
C GLN A 424 -9.97 10.56 -37.78
N PHE A 425 -8.86 10.37 -38.50
CA PHE A 425 -8.76 9.59 -39.72
C PHE A 425 -7.44 8.81 -39.72
N ASP A 426 -7.34 7.79 -40.56
CA ASP A 426 -6.15 6.95 -40.72
C ASP A 426 -4.84 7.75 -40.87
N ASP A 427 -4.07 7.83 -39.80
CA ASP A 427 -2.84 8.60 -39.68
C ASP A 427 -1.58 7.73 -39.80
N VAL A 428 -0.47 8.38 -40.13
CA VAL A 428 0.87 7.78 -40.06
C VAL A 428 1.75 8.67 -39.22
N ILE A 429 2.06 8.23 -38.00
CA ILE A 429 2.79 9.01 -37.00
C ILE A 429 4.09 8.29 -36.68
N THR A 430 5.20 9.04 -36.65
CA THR A 430 6.51 8.51 -36.24
C THR A 430 7.17 9.42 -35.22
N GLY A 431 7.61 8.85 -34.10
CA GLY A 431 8.42 9.55 -33.09
C GLY A 431 9.86 9.79 -33.53
N ASN A 432 10.73 10.14 -32.59
CA ASN A 432 12.16 10.45 -32.78
C ASN A 432 13.05 9.54 -31.92
N ASP A 433 14.19 10.06 -31.45
CA ASP A 433 15.13 9.29 -30.62
C ASP A 433 14.88 9.46 -29.09
N GLY A 434 13.92 10.32 -28.72
CA GLY A 434 13.54 10.61 -27.34
C GLY A 434 12.22 9.95 -26.98
N ALA A 435 11.90 9.89 -25.67
CA ALA A 435 10.63 9.37 -25.21
C ALA A 435 9.47 10.24 -25.69
N ASN A 436 8.62 9.68 -26.55
CA ASN A 436 7.50 10.37 -27.18
C ASN A 436 6.16 9.86 -26.63
N THR A 437 5.18 10.76 -26.56
CA THR A 437 3.76 10.39 -26.44
C THR A 437 3.11 10.52 -27.81
N LEU A 438 2.57 9.42 -28.32
CA LEU A 438 1.95 9.33 -29.65
C LEU A 438 0.50 8.88 -29.52
N LEU A 439 -0.43 9.59 -30.19
CA LEU A 439 -1.87 9.35 -30.11
C LEU A 439 -2.51 9.38 -31.50
N GLY A 440 -3.12 8.28 -31.94
CA GLY A 440 -3.83 8.19 -33.23
C GLY A 440 -5.26 8.76 -33.20
N TYR A 441 -5.93 8.66 -32.06
CA TYR A 441 -7.35 8.96 -31.82
C TYR A 441 -8.34 8.04 -32.53
N ALA A 442 -8.65 8.24 -33.81
CA ALA A 442 -9.67 7.46 -34.50
C ALA A 442 -9.27 7.26 -35.95
N GLY A 443 -9.57 6.10 -36.52
CA GLY A 443 -9.06 5.72 -37.84
C GLY A 443 -8.24 4.46 -37.72
N ASP A 444 -7.88 3.84 -38.85
CA ASP A 444 -6.93 2.72 -38.83
C ASP A 444 -5.50 3.29 -38.91
N ASP A 445 -4.88 3.52 -37.76
CA ASP A 445 -3.65 4.30 -37.65
C ASP A 445 -2.38 3.44 -37.78
N ALA A 446 -1.28 4.04 -38.24
CA ALA A 446 0.04 3.43 -38.26
C ALA A 446 1.02 4.27 -37.43
N ILE A 447 1.39 3.77 -36.26
CA ILE A 447 2.20 4.49 -35.27
C ILE A 447 3.53 3.73 -35.07
N ASP A 448 4.64 4.46 -35.19
CA ASP A 448 6.01 3.97 -35.00
C ASP A 448 6.69 4.87 -33.94
N GLY A 449 6.99 4.32 -32.76
CA GLY A 449 7.62 5.05 -31.65
C GLY A 449 9.00 5.58 -32.01
N GLY A 450 9.83 4.75 -32.63
CA GLY A 450 11.18 5.12 -33.06
C GLY A 450 12.24 4.57 -32.12
N LEU A 451 13.05 5.43 -31.50
CA LEU A 451 13.92 5.04 -30.38
C LEU A 451 13.49 5.79 -29.13
N GLY A 452 13.72 5.22 -27.96
CA GLY A 452 13.34 5.84 -26.69
C GLY A 452 12.24 5.05 -26.02
N ASP A 453 11.86 5.44 -24.81
CA ASP A 453 10.81 4.74 -24.07
C ASP A 453 9.47 5.45 -24.34
N ASP A 454 8.69 4.95 -25.28
CA ASP A 454 7.52 5.64 -25.82
C ASP A 454 6.21 5.27 -25.12
N ILE A 455 5.24 6.18 -25.15
CA ILE A 455 3.86 5.94 -24.71
C ILE A 455 2.94 6.09 -25.91
N ILE A 456 2.29 4.99 -26.30
CA ILE A 456 1.52 4.92 -27.54
C ILE A 456 0.06 4.58 -27.27
N TYR A 457 -0.81 5.38 -27.86
CA TYR A 457 -2.25 5.22 -27.86
C TYR A 457 -2.73 5.07 -29.31
N GLY A 458 -3.21 3.89 -29.69
CA GLY A 458 -3.82 3.67 -31.01
C GLY A 458 -5.11 4.48 -31.16
N GLY A 459 -6.02 4.29 -30.21
CA GLY A 459 -7.33 4.93 -30.21
C GLY A 459 -8.40 3.99 -30.74
N ALA A 460 -9.36 4.52 -31.50
CA ALA A 460 -10.45 3.73 -32.07
C ALA A 460 -10.16 3.37 -33.52
N GLY A 461 -9.91 2.10 -33.80
CA GLY A 461 -9.46 1.70 -35.12
C GLY A 461 -9.14 0.23 -35.22
N ILE A 462 -8.50 -0.14 -36.33
CA ILE A 462 -7.62 -1.30 -36.37
C ILE A 462 -6.21 -0.75 -36.61
N ASP A 463 -5.44 -0.66 -35.54
CA ASP A 463 -4.19 0.09 -35.53
C ASP A 463 -2.97 -0.82 -35.69
N GLN A 464 -1.94 -0.28 -36.34
CA GLN A 464 -0.61 -0.87 -36.44
C GLN A 464 0.35 -0.08 -35.56
N ILE A 465 0.77 -0.68 -34.46
CA ILE A 465 1.60 -0.03 -33.45
C ILE A 465 2.93 -0.78 -33.36
N ASP A 466 4.02 -0.06 -33.61
CA ASP A 466 5.40 -0.51 -33.40
C ASP A 466 6.06 0.43 -32.39
N GLY A 467 6.48 -0.07 -31.23
CA GLY A 467 7.18 0.75 -30.23
C GLY A 467 8.57 1.17 -30.69
N GLY A 468 9.26 0.30 -31.44
CA GLY A 468 10.62 0.54 -31.90
C GLY A 468 11.68 0.02 -30.93
N ASP A 469 12.80 0.74 -30.79
CA ASP A 469 13.87 0.38 -29.84
C ASP A 469 13.67 1.16 -28.53
N GLY A 470 13.33 0.47 -27.45
CA GLY A 470 13.01 1.14 -26.20
C GLY A 470 12.46 0.21 -25.14
N ILE A 471 11.91 0.79 -24.08
CA ILE A 471 10.90 0.14 -23.26
C ILE A 471 9.57 0.87 -23.52
N ASP A 472 8.78 0.30 -24.42
CA ASP A 472 7.62 0.98 -24.98
C ASP A 472 6.33 0.54 -24.30
N THR A 473 5.40 1.48 -24.13
CA THR A 473 4.14 1.28 -23.41
C THR A 473 2.94 1.51 -24.32
N PHE A 474 2.16 0.46 -24.55
CA PHE A 474 0.83 0.58 -25.14
C PHE A 474 -0.20 0.93 -24.07
N VAL A 475 -1.04 1.93 -24.34
CA VAL A 475 -2.08 2.40 -23.41
C VAL A 475 -3.46 2.26 -24.05
N ALA A 476 -4.29 1.43 -23.45
CA ALA A 476 -5.62 1.07 -23.95
C ALA A 476 -6.78 1.88 -23.34
N THR A 477 -6.48 2.95 -22.58
CA THR A 477 -7.48 3.66 -21.75
C THR A 477 -8.66 4.26 -22.52
N ASP A 478 -8.53 4.43 -23.84
CA ASP A 478 -9.56 5.01 -24.70
C ASP A 478 -10.62 3.98 -25.16
N ALA A 479 -10.39 2.69 -24.88
CA ALA A 479 -11.35 1.64 -25.20
C ALA A 479 -12.61 1.72 -24.34
N THR A 480 -13.75 1.36 -24.94
CA THR A 480 -15.08 1.49 -24.32
C THR A 480 -15.59 0.22 -23.62
N ALA A 481 -14.75 -0.80 -23.55
CA ALA A 481 -15.00 -2.09 -22.90
C ALA A 481 -13.65 -2.73 -22.52
N GLY A 482 -13.69 -3.74 -21.65
CA GLY A 482 -12.49 -4.50 -21.29
C GLY A 482 -11.89 -5.23 -22.48
N MET A 483 -10.57 -5.33 -22.48
CA MET A 483 -9.74 -5.79 -23.59
C MET A 483 -8.96 -7.04 -23.24
N THR A 484 -8.75 -7.89 -24.25
CA THR A 484 -7.68 -8.89 -24.21
C THR A 484 -6.50 -8.34 -24.99
N ILE A 485 -5.36 -8.17 -24.32
CA ILE A 485 -4.11 -7.65 -24.89
C ILE A 485 -3.06 -8.73 -24.73
N ASP A 486 -2.49 -9.20 -25.84
CA ASP A 486 -1.53 -10.31 -25.86
C ASP A 486 -0.26 -9.88 -26.60
N LEU A 487 0.79 -9.59 -25.83
CA LEU A 487 2.11 -9.22 -26.32
C LEU A 487 2.83 -10.40 -26.97
N ALA A 488 2.59 -11.63 -26.49
CA ALA A 488 3.21 -12.83 -27.05
C ALA A 488 2.71 -13.11 -28.49
N SER A 489 1.44 -12.83 -28.78
CA SER A 489 0.90 -12.89 -30.14
C SER A 489 0.96 -11.56 -30.90
N GLY A 490 1.17 -10.44 -30.19
CA GLY A 490 1.21 -9.08 -30.74
C GLY A 490 -0.16 -8.59 -31.18
N THR A 491 -1.22 -8.93 -30.45
CA THR A 491 -2.61 -8.59 -30.84
C THR A 491 -3.50 -8.17 -29.68
N THR A 492 -4.53 -7.39 -30.01
CA THR A 492 -5.59 -6.97 -29.09
C THR A 492 -6.96 -7.48 -29.55
N SER A 493 -7.96 -7.47 -28.64
CA SER A 493 -9.32 -7.94 -28.92
C SER A 493 -10.12 -7.08 -29.93
N ASP A 494 -9.74 -5.81 -30.12
CA ASP A 494 -10.25 -4.90 -31.16
C ASP A 494 -9.54 -5.06 -32.52
N GLN A 495 -8.50 -5.91 -32.57
CA GLN A 495 -7.73 -6.34 -33.74
C GLN A 495 -6.51 -5.46 -34.07
N ASP A 496 -6.05 -4.63 -33.14
CA ASP A 496 -4.78 -3.93 -33.29
C ASP A 496 -3.63 -4.92 -33.31
N THR A 497 -2.55 -4.52 -33.99
CA THR A 497 -1.29 -5.26 -34.02
C THR A 497 -0.22 -4.50 -33.27
N LEU A 498 0.40 -5.17 -32.30
CA LEU A 498 1.45 -4.64 -31.44
C LEU A 498 2.78 -5.30 -31.78
N THR A 499 3.82 -4.50 -32.03
CA THR A 499 5.19 -4.96 -32.25
C THR A 499 6.14 -4.13 -31.37
N SER A 500 7.16 -4.75 -30.80
CA SER A 500 8.16 -4.06 -29.97
C SER A 500 7.49 -3.26 -28.83
N ILE A 501 6.55 -3.88 -28.12
CA ILE A 501 5.89 -3.30 -26.94
C ILE A 501 6.21 -4.19 -25.75
N GLU A 502 6.82 -3.63 -24.72
CA GLU A 502 7.18 -4.35 -23.49
C GLU A 502 6.15 -4.15 -22.38
N ASN A 503 5.46 -3.00 -22.38
CA ASN A 503 4.56 -2.60 -21.29
C ASN A 503 3.14 -2.34 -21.79
N VAL A 504 2.16 -2.60 -20.92
CA VAL A 504 0.74 -2.36 -21.20
C VAL A 504 0.08 -1.67 -20.02
N THR A 505 -0.72 -0.66 -20.32
CA THR A 505 -1.74 -0.13 -19.42
C THR A 505 -3.12 -0.44 -20.00
N GLY A 506 -3.91 -1.20 -19.24
CA GLY A 506 -5.28 -1.60 -19.57
C GLY A 506 -6.28 -0.45 -19.56
N THR A 507 -7.54 -0.84 -19.69
CA THR A 507 -8.72 0.00 -19.68
C THR A 507 -9.20 0.25 -18.24
N THR A 508 -10.38 0.85 -18.06
CA THR A 508 -11.03 0.94 -16.74
C THR A 508 -12.05 -0.18 -16.52
N PHE A 509 -11.97 -1.25 -17.29
CA PHE A 509 -12.86 -2.39 -17.27
C PHE A 509 -12.02 -3.66 -17.13
N ASN A 510 -12.68 -4.77 -16.81
CA ASN A 510 -12.04 -6.08 -16.67
C ASN A 510 -11.28 -6.50 -17.93
N ASP A 511 -9.95 -6.50 -17.83
CA ASP A 511 -9.02 -6.81 -18.88
C ASP A 511 -8.39 -8.20 -18.71
N THR A 512 -7.80 -8.71 -19.78
CA THR A 512 -6.90 -9.84 -19.74
C THR A 512 -5.62 -9.45 -20.47
N ILE A 513 -4.54 -9.26 -19.73
CA ILE A 513 -3.26 -8.78 -20.26
C ILE A 513 -2.24 -9.91 -20.17
N ILE A 514 -1.69 -10.28 -21.32
CA ILE A 514 -0.74 -11.39 -21.47
C ILE A 514 0.58 -10.80 -21.97
N GLY A 515 1.63 -10.91 -21.14
CA GLY A 515 3.00 -10.57 -21.47
C GLY A 515 3.66 -11.61 -22.38
N ASP A 516 4.90 -11.36 -22.76
CA ASP A 516 5.67 -12.21 -23.65
C ASP A 516 6.77 -12.99 -22.90
N ALA A 517 7.97 -13.10 -23.49
CA ALA A 517 9.10 -13.75 -22.83
C ALA A 517 10.16 -12.74 -22.35
N GLY A 518 9.90 -11.44 -22.52
CA GLY A 518 10.70 -10.33 -22.03
C GLY A 518 10.37 -9.97 -20.58
N GLU A 519 10.95 -8.89 -20.08
CA GLU A 519 10.53 -8.31 -18.79
C GLU A 519 9.40 -7.32 -19.08
N ASN A 520 8.16 -7.65 -18.68
CA ASN A 520 7.00 -6.82 -18.97
C ASN A 520 6.49 -6.08 -17.74
N ARG A 521 6.00 -4.85 -17.94
CA ARG A 521 5.17 -4.13 -16.94
C ARG A 521 3.72 -4.13 -17.40
N LEU A 522 2.87 -4.88 -16.70
CA LEU A 522 1.44 -5.03 -17.02
C LEU A 522 0.59 -4.34 -15.95
N SER A 523 -0.25 -3.40 -16.35
CA SER A 523 -1.14 -2.66 -15.46
C SER A 523 -2.61 -2.84 -15.88
N GLY A 524 -3.45 -3.41 -15.03
CA GLY A 524 -4.90 -3.54 -15.27
C GLY A 524 -5.66 -2.21 -15.14
N SER A 525 -5.22 -1.36 -14.21
CA SER A 525 -5.79 -0.03 -13.90
C SER A 525 -7.05 -0.10 -13.05
N SER A 526 -8.23 -0.30 -13.63
CA SER A 526 -9.47 -0.48 -12.87
C SER A 526 -10.29 -1.58 -13.49
N GLY A 527 -11.05 -2.33 -12.69
CA GLY A 527 -11.73 -3.52 -13.16
C GLY A 527 -11.20 -4.74 -12.42
N ASP A 528 -11.87 -5.88 -12.60
CA ASP A 528 -11.34 -7.15 -12.10
C ASP A 528 -10.51 -7.78 -13.23
N ASP A 529 -9.19 -7.63 -13.17
CA ASP A 529 -8.28 -7.90 -14.27
C ASP A 529 -7.55 -9.24 -14.11
N ILE A 530 -7.14 -9.84 -15.24
CA ILE A 530 -6.31 -11.04 -15.26
C ILE A 530 -4.98 -10.70 -15.93
N LEU A 531 -3.88 -10.81 -15.18
CA LEU A 531 -2.53 -10.53 -15.65
C LEU A 531 -1.72 -11.83 -15.74
N ILE A 532 -1.17 -12.11 -16.92
CA ILE A 532 -0.30 -13.26 -17.19
C ILE A 532 1.04 -12.70 -17.65
N GLY A 533 2.05 -12.71 -16.77
CA GLY A 533 3.38 -12.14 -17.09
C GLY A 533 4.08 -12.84 -18.26
N GLY A 534 3.96 -14.17 -18.33
CA GLY A 534 4.67 -14.97 -19.33
C GLY A 534 5.96 -15.56 -18.75
N LEU A 535 7.09 -15.41 -19.44
CA LEU A 535 8.43 -15.73 -18.89
C LEU A 535 9.18 -14.41 -18.74
N GLY A 536 9.97 -14.23 -17.68
CA GLY A 536 10.69 -12.97 -17.46
C GLY A 536 10.67 -12.59 -15.99
N GLU A 537 11.29 -11.46 -15.65
CA GLU A 537 11.04 -10.79 -14.37
C GLU A 537 9.93 -9.75 -14.59
N ASP A 538 8.68 -10.16 -14.45
CA ASP A 538 7.53 -9.30 -14.79
C ASP A 538 7.07 -8.46 -13.60
N ALA A 539 6.43 -7.33 -13.89
CA ALA A 539 5.84 -6.47 -12.88
C ALA A 539 4.34 -6.32 -13.16
N LEU A 540 3.53 -6.98 -12.33
CA LEU A 540 2.07 -7.10 -12.48
C LEU A 540 1.35 -6.19 -11.48
N PHE A 541 0.60 -5.22 -12.00
CA PHE A 541 -0.15 -4.23 -11.22
C PHE A 541 -1.65 -4.41 -11.55
N GLY A 542 -2.43 -4.97 -10.64
CA GLY A 542 -3.88 -5.12 -10.87
C GLY A 542 -4.55 -3.76 -10.95
N GLY A 543 -4.60 -3.07 -9.81
CA GLY A 543 -5.08 -1.69 -9.74
C GLY A 543 -6.25 -1.59 -8.79
N ASP A 544 -7.34 -0.95 -9.22
CA ASP A 544 -8.59 -0.86 -8.49
C ASP A 544 -9.54 -1.99 -8.93
N GLY A 545 -9.79 -2.98 -8.08
CA GLY A 545 -10.71 -4.07 -8.38
C GLY A 545 -10.33 -5.33 -7.61
N PHE A 546 -10.81 -6.49 -8.06
CA PHE A 546 -10.28 -7.77 -7.62
C PHE A 546 -9.46 -8.40 -8.75
N ASP A 547 -8.14 -8.39 -8.59
CA ASP A 547 -7.23 -8.70 -9.70
C ASP A 547 -6.52 -10.04 -9.51
N TYR A 548 -6.29 -10.76 -10.61
CA TYR A 548 -5.62 -12.05 -10.64
C TYR A 548 -4.26 -11.97 -11.32
N ALA A 549 -3.23 -12.50 -10.67
CA ALA A 549 -2.04 -12.97 -11.38
C ALA A 549 -2.22 -14.45 -11.72
N SER A 550 -2.13 -14.79 -13.02
CA SER A 550 -2.38 -16.14 -13.51
C SER A 550 -1.12 -16.81 -14.06
N TYR A 551 -0.93 -18.05 -13.61
CA TYR A 551 0.15 -18.97 -13.98
C TYR A 551 -0.38 -20.27 -14.58
N GLU A 552 -1.62 -20.27 -15.09
CA GLU A 552 -2.29 -21.47 -15.63
C GLU A 552 -1.47 -22.17 -16.72
N ASP A 553 -0.68 -21.40 -17.50
CA ASP A 553 0.19 -21.94 -18.55
C ASP A 553 1.49 -22.59 -18.03
N ARG A 554 1.80 -22.47 -16.72
CA ARG A 554 2.99 -23.06 -16.12
C ARG A 554 2.79 -24.57 -15.88
N THR A 555 3.81 -25.34 -16.26
CA THR A 555 3.80 -26.82 -16.16
C THR A 555 4.68 -27.37 -15.04
N THR A 556 5.27 -26.49 -14.25
CA THR A 556 6.11 -26.80 -13.10
C THR A 556 5.64 -25.96 -11.94
N GLY A 557 5.77 -26.50 -10.73
CA GLY A 557 5.38 -25.81 -9.51
C GLY A 557 6.01 -24.42 -9.38
N ILE A 558 5.19 -23.44 -9.05
CA ILE A 558 5.55 -22.05 -8.79
C ILE A 558 5.53 -21.76 -7.30
N THR A 559 6.13 -20.63 -6.91
CA THR A 559 6.02 -20.12 -5.54
C THR A 559 5.77 -18.63 -5.61
N VAL A 560 4.62 -18.21 -5.12
CA VAL A 560 4.18 -16.82 -5.11
C VAL A 560 3.78 -16.40 -3.69
N ASN A 561 4.20 -15.20 -3.30
CA ASN A 561 3.87 -14.60 -2.02
C ASN A 561 3.50 -13.14 -2.19
N LEU A 562 2.20 -12.86 -2.13
CA LEU A 562 1.66 -11.50 -2.24
C LEU A 562 2.07 -10.62 -1.06
N GLY A 563 2.26 -11.19 0.12
CA GLY A 563 2.73 -10.46 1.31
C GLY A 563 4.16 -9.92 1.20
N THR A 564 5.02 -10.52 0.36
CA THR A 564 6.34 -9.98 0.03
C THR A 564 6.39 -9.27 -1.33
N ALA A 565 5.28 -9.22 -2.07
CA ALA A 565 5.19 -8.67 -3.42
C ALA A 565 6.18 -9.29 -4.43
N GLU A 566 6.56 -10.56 -4.23
CA GLU A 566 7.55 -11.27 -5.05
C GLU A 566 7.17 -12.74 -5.21
N GLY A 567 7.47 -13.33 -6.36
CA GLY A 567 7.18 -14.74 -6.62
C GLY A 567 7.49 -15.15 -8.05
N ASN A 568 8.14 -16.30 -8.22
CA ASN A 568 8.40 -16.87 -9.55
C ASN A 568 9.11 -15.91 -10.55
N GLU A 569 10.03 -15.09 -10.04
CA GLU A 569 10.75 -14.01 -10.77
C GLU A 569 9.94 -12.72 -10.98
N ASP A 570 8.64 -12.73 -10.67
CA ASP A 570 7.73 -11.59 -10.84
C ASP A 570 7.55 -10.75 -9.57
N ARG A 571 7.07 -9.51 -9.75
CA ARG A 571 6.68 -8.55 -8.71
C ARG A 571 5.20 -8.18 -8.83
N PHE A 572 4.54 -8.02 -7.68
CA PHE A 572 3.10 -7.77 -7.63
C PHE A 572 2.73 -6.52 -6.87
N SER A 573 1.66 -5.86 -7.30
CA SER A 573 0.99 -4.80 -6.54
C SER A 573 -0.51 -4.84 -6.83
N SER A 574 -1.33 -4.65 -5.80
CA SER A 574 -2.79 -4.69 -5.92
C SER A 574 -3.26 -5.94 -6.66
N ILE A 575 -2.84 -7.11 -6.17
CA ILE A 575 -3.28 -8.41 -6.65
C ILE A 575 -3.85 -9.13 -5.43
N GLU A 576 -5.09 -9.60 -5.56
CA GLU A 576 -5.81 -10.31 -4.50
C GLU A 576 -6.04 -11.78 -4.86
N GLY A 577 -5.97 -12.11 -6.16
CA GLY A 577 -6.16 -13.45 -6.70
C GLY A 577 -4.90 -14.08 -7.29
N LEU A 578 -4.75 -15.39 -7.10
CA LEU A 578 -3.69 -16.19 -7.71
C LEU A 578 -4.27 -17.43 -8.37
N ILE A 579 -3.83 -17.73 -9.59
CA ILE A 579 -4.15 -18.97 -10.29
C ILE A 579 -2.85 -19.70 -10.57
N GLY A 580 -2.69 -20.88 -9.98
CA GLY A 580 -1.58 -21.80 -10.22
C GLY A 580 -1.70 -22.55 -11.55
N GLY A 581 -0.69 -23.37 -11.82
CA GLY A 581 -0.54 -24.14 -13.05
C GLY A 581 -0.85 -25.63 -12.84
N SER A 582 -0.01 -26.48 -13.43
CA SER A 582 -0.17 -27.94 -13.38
C SER A 582 0.92 -28.68 -12.60
N GLY A 583 1.68 -27.97 -11.78
CA GLY A 583 2.66 -28.57 -10.88
C GLY A 583 2.41 -28.14 -9.44
N ASP A 584 3.11 -28.77 -8.50
CA ASP A 584 2.94 -28.50 -7.07
C ASP A 584 3.26 -27.03 -6.69
N ASP A 585 2.23 -26.22 -6.53
CA ASP A 585 2.31 -24.78 -6.36
C ASP A 585 2.30 -24.36 -4.90
N VAL A 586 2.94 -23.23 -4.60
CA VAL A 586 2.94 -22.63 -3.26
C VAL A 586 2.46 -21.19 -3.34
N LEU A 587 1.22 -20.94 -2.92
CA LEU A 587 0.55 -19.64 -3.04
C LEU A 587 0.29 -19.06 -1.65
N ASN A 588 0.82 -17.87 -1.37
CA ASN A 588 0.65 -17.19 -0.08
C ASN A 588 0.04 -15.80 -0.27
N GLY A 589 -1.00 -15.51 0.51
CA GLY A 589 -1.75 -14.27 0.49
C GLY A 589 -1.28 -13.25 1.50
N THR A 590 -2.22 -12.40 1.89
CA THR A 590 -1.98 -11.15 2.61
C THR A 590 -2.83 -11.10 3.88
N SER A 591 -3.28 -9.90 4.26
CA SER A 591 -4.28 -9.71 5.31
C SER A 591 -5.63 -9.25 4.76
N LEU A 592 -5.80 -9.33 3.44
CA LEU A 592 -7.02 -9.01 2.70
C LEU A 592 -7.67 -10.33 2.26
N ASP A 593 -8.97 -10.29 1.96
CA ASP A 593 -9.69 -11.43 1.40
C ASP A 593 -9.06 -11.84 0.06
N ASN A 594 -8.43 -13.01 0.03
CA ASN A 594 -7.72 -13.55 -1.12
C ASN A 594 -8.50 -14.70 -1.79
N ILE A 595 -8.37 -14.86 -3.12
CA ILE A 595 -8.99 -15.96 -3.89
C ILE A 595 -7.93 -16.71 -4.68
N PHE A 596 -7.59 -17.92 -4.24
CA PHE A 596 -6.56 -18.75 -4.87
C PHE A 596 -7.11 -20.03 -5.48
N SER A 597 -6.53 -20.42 -6.61
CA SER A 597 -6.71 -21.73 -7.23
C SER A 597 -5.34 -22.38 -7.43
N GLY A 598 -5.11 -23.58 -6.90
CA GLY A 598 -3.87 -24.36 -7.06
C GLY A 598 -3.74 -24.91 -8.47
N GLY A 599 -4.78 -25.59 -8.97
CA GLY A 599 -4.81 -26.13 -10.32
C GLY A 599 -4.64 -27.65 -10.33
N ASP A 600 -3.70 -28.16 -11.12
CA ASP A 600 -3.28 -29.57 -10.98
C ASP A 600 -1.96 -29.61 -10.20
N GLY A 601 -1.79 -30.56 -9.28
CA GLY A 601 -0.58 -30.65 -8.46
C GLY A 601 -0.92 -30.88 -7.00
N ASN A 602 0.07 -31.19 -6.19
CA ASN A 602 -0.12 -31.23 -4.74
C ASN A 602 0.22 -29.85 -4.18
N ASP A 603 -0.77 -28.99 -4.08
CA ASP A 603 -0.58 -27.57 -3.89
C ASP A 603 -0.61 -27.18 -2.41
N ARG A 604 0.01 -26.04 -2.10
CA ARG A 604 0.07 -25.45 -0.76
C ARG A 604 -0.44 -24.03 -0.81
N LEU A 605 -1.67 -23.84 -0.34
CA LEU A 605 -2.37 -22.56 -0.38
C LEU A 605 -2.47 -21.98 1.03
N ALA A 606 -2.08 -20.73 1.20
CA ALA A 606 -2.20 -19.99 2.45
C ALA A 606 -2.83 -18.62 2.22
N GLY A 607 -4.02 -18.37 2.79
CA GLY A 607 -4.77 -17.11 2.63
C GLY A 607 -4.18 -15.97 3.47
N GLY A 608 -4.06 -16.20 4.78
CA GLY A 608 -3.45 -15.27 5.73
C GLY A 608 -4.46 -14.74 6.73
N ASN A 609 -4.83 -13.46 6.63
CA ASN A 609 -6.02 -12.96 7.34
C ASN A 609 -7.03 -12.46 6.30
N GLY A 610 -8.31 -12.42 6.65
CA GLY A 610 -9.37 -12.08 5.71
C GLY A 610 -10.31 -13.27 5.57
N ASP A 611 -11.45 -13.07 4.92
CA ASP A 611 -12.35 -14.18 4.57
C ASP A 611 -11.89 -14.76 3.23
N ASP A 612 -10.97 -15.72 3.27
CA ASP A 612 -10.25 -16.21 2.08
C ASP A 612 -11.00 -17.34 1.35
N VAL A 613 -10.76 -17.48 0.04
CA VAL A 613 -11.24 -18.62 -0.76
C VAL A 613 -10.05 -19.35 -1.36
N LEU A 614 -9.78 -20.57 -0.87
CA LEU A 614 -8.69 -21.41 -1.33
C LEU A 614 -9.25 -22.66 -2.01
N ILE A 615 -8.89 -22.86 -3.28
CA ILE A 615 -9.31 -24.01 -4.10
C ILE A 615 -8.06 -24.80 -4.46
N GLY A 616 -7.90 -26.02 -3.94
CA GLY A 616 -6.76 -26.89 -4.23
C GLY A 616 -6.76 -27.32 -5.69
N GLY A 617 -7.72 -28.15 -6.08
CA GLY A 617 -7.91 -28.57 -7.47
C GLY A 617 -7.73 -30.08 -7.61
N ASN A 618 -6.80 -30.53 -8.46
CA ASN A 618 -6.48 -31.95 -8.59
C ASN A 618 -5.15 -32.26 -7.91
N GLY A 619 -5.15 -33.12 -6.90
CA GLY A 619 -3.96 -33.54 -6.18
C GLY A 619 -4.24 -33.65 -4.69
N ASP A 620 -3.22 -33.98 -3.90
CA ASP A 620 -3.33 -34.02 -2.45
C ASP A 620 -2.88 -32.65 -1.90
N ASP A 621 -3.84 -31.77 -1.60
CA ASP A 621 -3.59 -30.36 -1.34
C ASP A 621 -3.52 -30.03 0.16
N LEU A 622 -2.75 -28.99 0.50
CA LEU A 622 -2.69 -28.43 1.85
C LEU A 622 -3.23 -26.99 1.84
N LEU A 623 -4.38 -26.80 2.47
CA LEU A 623 -5.08 -25.52 2.52
C LEU A 623 -5.01 -24.95 3.94
N ARG A 624 -4.60 -23.68 4.03
CA ARG A 624 -4.54 -22.92 5.28
C ARG A 624 -5.19 -21.56 5.07
N GLY A 625 -6.46 -21.43 5.47
CA GLY A 625 -7.17 -20.15 5.40
C GLY A 625 -6.49 -19.09 6.25
N GLY A 626 -6.46 -19.31 7.57
CA GLY A 626 -5.77 -18.44 8.50
C GLY A 626 -6.79 -17.81 9.43
N SER A 627 -6.76 -16.49 9.62
CA SER A 627 -7.76 -15.79 10.45
C SER A 627 -8.87 -15.20 9.59
N GLY A 628 -10.12 -15.58 9.86
CA GLY A 628 -11.29 -15.12 9.11
C GLY A 628 -12.28 -16.27 8.95
N ALA A 629 -13.37 -16.06 8.21
CA ALA A 629 -14.29 -17.13 7.85
C ALA A 629 -13.96 -17.62 6.43
N ASP A 630 -13.09 -18.61 6.35
CA ASP A 630 -12.46 -19.04 5.10
C ASP A 630 -13.27 -20.12 4.38
N ARG A 631 -13.12 -20.21 3.06
CA ARG A 631 -13.63 -21.33 2.25
C ARG A 631 -12.46 -22.15 1.74
N LEU A 632 -12.29 -23.35 2.28
CA LEU A 632 -11.25 -24.30 1.91
C LEU A 632 -11.89 -25.42 1.09
N GLU A 633 -11.62 -25.44 -0.22
CA GLU A 633 -12.10 -26.47 -1.16
C GLU A 633 -10.91 -27.30 -1.65
N GLY A 634 -10.74 -28.53 -1.14
CA GLY A 634 -9.63 -29.41 -1.53
C GLY A 634 -9.75 -29.86 -2.97
N GLY A 635 -10.89 -30.48 -3.30
CA GLY A 635 -11.21 -30.89 -4.67
C GLY A 635 -10.98 -32.39 -4.85
N ALA A 636 -10.12 -32.76 -5.80
CA ALA A 636 -9.88 -34.15 -6.16
C ALA A 636 -8.53 -34.66 -5.64
N GLY A 637 -8.55 -35.37 -4.52
CA GLY A 637 -7.40 -36.08 -3.99
C GLY A 637 -7.65 -36.46 -2.55
N ILE A 638 -6.61 -36.40 -1.72
CA ILE A 638 -6.72 -36.46 -0.27
C ILE A 638 -6.21 -35.13 0.30
N ASP A 639 -7.15 -34.29 0.71
CA ASP A 639 -6.87 -32.89 0.99
C ASP A 639 -6.82 -32.62 2.49
N THR A 640 -5.99 -31.65 2.87
CA THR A 640 -5.69 -31.35 4.28
C THR A 640 -5.99 -29.89 4.60
N ALA A 641 -6.90 -29.65 5.54
CA ALA A 641 -7.08 -28.34 6.16
C ALA A 641 -6.11 -28.17 7.34
N SER A 642 -5.38 -27.05 7.40
CA SER A 642 -4.35 -26.81 8.41
C SER A 642 -4.61 -25.54 9.22
N TYR A 643 -4.56 -25.69 10.55
CA TYR A 643 -4.79 -24.63 11.53
C TYR A 643 -3.57 -24.33 12.39
N VAL A 644 -2.36 -24.74 11.98
CA VAL A 644 -1.11 -24.69 12.76
C VAL A 644 -0.72 -23.31 13.32
N GLU A 645 -1.24 -22.23 12.73
CA GLU A 645 -0.98 -20.85 13.17
C GLU A 645 -1.97 -20.36 14.24
N GLN A 646 -3.05 -21.10 14.47
CA GLN A 646 -4.10 -20.74 15.42
C GLN A 646 -3.67 -20.95 16.85
N VAL A 647 -3.80 -19.90 17.67
CA VAL A 647 -3.40 -19.91 19.09
C VAL A 647 -4.58 -20.10 20.04
N VAL A 648 -5.78 -20.25 19.51
CA VAL A 648 -7.01 -20.53 20.26
C VAL A 648 -7.52 -21.89 19.79
N GLY A 649 -7.89 -22.75 20.73
CA GLY A 649 -8.44 -24.07 20.41
C GLY A 649 -9.72 -23.95 19.59
N ARG A 650 -9.84 -24.79 18.57
CA ARG A 650 -10.92 -24.78 17.57
C ARG A 650 -11.73 -26.06 17.64
N THR A 651 -13.02 -25.93 17.35
CA THR A 651 -13.83 -27.09 16.95
C THR A 651 -13.80 -27.21 15.43
N ILE A 652 -13.36 -28.35 14.92
CA ILE A 652 -13.27 -28.65 13.49
C ILE A 652 -14.18 -29.84 13.23
N ASP A 653 -15.23 -29.65 12.44
CA ASP A 653 -16.25 -30.65 12.16
C ASP A 653 -16.16 -31.08 10.70
N LEU A 654 -15.55 -32.25 10.47
CA LEU A 654 -15.41 -32.84 9.13
C LEU A 654 -16.74 -33.37 8.58
N VAL A 655 -17.73 -33.62 9.44
CA VAL A 655 -19.06 -34.09 9.01
C VAL A 655 -19.91 -32.93 8.54
N ALA A 656 -19.92 -31.84 9.31
CA ALA A 656 -20.64 -30.62 8.93
C ALA A 656 -19.89 -29.83 7.85
N GLY A 657 -18.58 -30.07 7.69
CA GLY A 657 -17.71 -29.30 6.80
C GLY A 657 -17.50 -27.88 7.32
N THR A 658 -17.30 -27.72 8.63
CA THR A 658 -17.21 -26.38 9.26
C THR A 658 -16.21 -26.29 10.39
N SER A 659 -15.70 -25.09 10.66
CA SER A 659 -14.92 -24.77 11.87
C SER A 659 -15.67 -23.82 12.81
N SER A 660 -15.23 -23.77 14.07
CA SER A 660 -15.69 -22.80 15.07
C SER A 660 -15.35 -21.33 14.75
N GLU A 661 -14.46 -21.08 13.78
CA GLU A 661 -14.10 -19.74 13.31
C GLU A 661 -15.08 -19.22 12.26
N GLY A 662 -15.80 -20.11 11.60
CA GLY A 662 -16.72 -19.78 10.50
C GLY A 662 -16.31 -20.43 9.18
N ASP A 663 -15.20 -21.18 9.15
CA ASP A 663 -14.68 -21.74 7.91
C ASP A 663 -15.60 -22.81 7.35
N GLN A 664 -15.58 -22.92 6.02
CA GLN A 664 -16.23 -23.95 5.23
C GLN A 664 -15.17 -24.91 4.70
N LEU A 665 -15.33 -26.19 5.01
CA LEU A 665 -14.47 -27.28 4.56
C LEU A 665 -15.23 -28.09 3.53
N ILE A 666 -14.77 -28.05 2.29
CA ILE A 666 -15.39 -28.69 1.14
C ILE A 666 -14.36 -29.66 0.56
N ASP A 667 -14.74 -30.94 0.45
CA ASP A 667 -13.84 -32.00 -0.06
C ASP A 667 -12.49 -31.99 0.70
N ILE A 668 -12.55 -32.06 2.03
CA ILE A 668 -11.39 -32.14 2.94
C ILE A 668 -11.49 -33.43 3.75
N GLU A 669 -10.45 -34.26 3.70
CA GLU A 669 -10.37 -35.51 4.47
C GLU A 669 -9.50 -35.37 5.73
N ASN A 670 -8.38 -34.65 5.64
CA ASN A 670 -7.38 -34.58 6.70
C ASN A 670 -7.40 -33.23 7.41
N VAL A 671 -6.96 -33.23 8.68
CA VAL A 671 -6.89 -32.01 9.50
C VAL A 671 -5.59 -31.96 10.28
N ILE A 672 -5.01 -30.77 10.36
CA ILE A 672 -3.95 -30.43 11.31
C ILE A 672 -4.47 -29.31 12.24
N GLY A 673 -4.48 -29.57 13.54
CA GLY A 673 -4.86 -28.65 14.61
C GLY A 673 -3.91 -27.46 14.78
N GLY A 674 -4.25 -26.62 15.75
CA GLY A 674 -3.55 -25.39 16.11
C GLY A 674 -2.53 -25.59 17.22
N GLN A 675 -2.38 -24.55 18.04
CA GLN A 675 -1.40 -24.48 19.14
C GLN A 675 -2.04 -24.62 20.52
N SER A 676 -3.33 -24.91 20.58
CA SER A 676 -4.14 -25.06 21.78
C SER A 676 -5.08 -26.23 21.60
N GLY A 677 -5.62 -26.76 22.70
CA GLY A 677 -6.51 -27.92 22.65
C GLY A 677 -7.69 -27.75 21.71
N ASP A 678 -7.71 -28.55 20.65
CA ASP A 678 -8.72 -28.60 19.61
C ASP A 678 -9.71 -29.74 19.85
N LEU A 679 -10.92 -29.59 19.29
CA LEU A 679 -11.93 -30.63 19.21
C LEU A 679 -12.18 -30.95 17.74
N ILE A 680 -11.82 -32.15 17.31
CA ILE A 680 -11.96 -32.59 15.92
C ILE A 680 -13.06 -33.65 15.87
N ILE A 681 -14.17 -33.35 15.19
CA ILE A 681 -15.25 -34.31 14.97
C ILE A 681 -14.92 -35.08 13.70
N SER A 682 -14.59 -36.36 13.86
CA SER A 682 -14.17 -37.22 12.74
C SER A 682 -15.35 -37.56 11.82
N ALA A 683 -15.06 -37.79 10.55
CA ALA A 683 -16.01 -38.16 9.52
C ALA A 683 -15.75 -39.57 8.98
N VAL A 684 -16.71 -40.12 8.24
CA VAL A 684 -16.56 -41.44 7.63
C VAL A 684 -15.44 -41.43 6.59
N GLY A 685 -14.46 -42.31 6.73
CA GLY A 685 -13.27 -42.32 5.88
C GLY A 685 -12.07 -42.82 6.67
N ALA A 686 -10.93 -42.93 5.99
CA ALA A 686 -9.64 -43.10 6.66
C ALA A 686 -8.94 -41.75 6.60
N ASN A 687 -8.95 -41.03 7.73
CA ASN A 687 -8.47 -39.65 7.81
C ASN A 687 -7.12 -39.59 8.56
N VAL A 688 -6.29 -38.61 8.25
CA VAL A 688 -5.13 -38.24 9.07
C VAL A 688 -5.50 -37.04 9.92
N ILE A 689 -5.53 -37.24 11.23
CA ILE A 689 -5.91 -36.23 12.20
C ILE A 689 -4.70 -35.96 13.11
N ASP A 690 -4.10 -34.78 12.95
CA ASP A 690 -2.97 -34.32 13.76
C ASP A 690 -3.43 -33.19 14.69
N GLY A 691 -3.40 -33.40 16.01
CA GLY A 691 -3.72 -32.35 17.00
C GLY A 691 -2.66 -31.25 17.10
N HIS A 692 -1.45 -31.51 16.59
CA HIS A 692 -0.32 -30.60 16.62
C HIS A 692 0.16 -30.22 18.04
N TYR A 693 -0.17 -29.05 18.58
CA TYR A 693 0.12 -28.73 19.98
C TYR A 693 -1.17 -28.45 20.73
N GLY A 694 -1.32 -29.04 21.90
CA GLY A 694 -2.50 -28.81 22.68
C GLY A 694 -2.72 -29.94 23.65
N SER A 695 -3.94 -30.00 24.17
CA SER A 695 -4.51 -31.25 24.66
C SER A 695 -5.73 -31.47 23.78
N ASP A 696 -5.56 -32.30 22.77
CA ASP A 696 -6.45 -32.35 21.62
C ASP A 696 -7.42 -33.52 21.77
N THR A 697 -8.65 -33.32 21.30
CA THR A 697 -9.75 -34.29 21.43
C THR A 697 -10.27 -34.68 20.07
N VAL A 698 -10.33 -35.98 19.79
CA VAL A 698 -11.06 -36.50 18.63
C VAL A 698 -12.39 -37.07 19.10
N SER A 699 -13.47 -36.59 18.48
CA SER A 699 -14.83 -37.02 18.75
C SER A 699 -15.38 -37.90 17.63
N TYR A 700 -15.86 -39.07 18.03
CA TYR A 700 -16.54 -40.05 17.21
C TYR A 700 -18.05 -40.11 17.51
N GLU A 701 -18.63 -39.10 18.17
CA GLU A 701 -20.05 -39.07 18.58
C GLU A 701 -21.05 -39.28 17.42
N VAL A 702 -20.64 -39.00 16.19
CA VAL A 702 -21.45 -39.19 14.97
C VAL A 702 -21.56 -40.66 14.53
N PHE A 703 -20.67 -41.53 15.03
CA PHE A 703 -20.65 -42.94 14.70
C PHE A 703 -21.67 -43.71 15.56
N THR A 704 -22.36 -44.66 14.91
CA THR A 704 -23.45 -45.43 15.54
C THR A 704 -23.14 -46.92 15.63
N THR A 705 -21.89 -47.28 15.39
CA THR A 705 -21.39 -48.66 15.34
C THR A 705 -20.20 -48.77 16.29
N ASP A 706 -20.00 -49.96 16.85
CA ASP A 706 -18.85 -50.30 17.68
C ASP A 706 -17.52 -49.88 17.02
N LEU A 707 -16.73 -49.10 17.74
CA LEU A 707 -15.40 -48.63 17.36
C LEU A 707 -14.32 -49.28 18.24
N THR A 708 -13.12 -49.39 17.69
CA THR A 708 -11.90 -49.66 18.45
C THR A 708 -10.90 -48.59 18.09
N ILE A 709 -10.70 -47.63 18.99
CA ILE A 709 -9.82 -46.48 18.81
C ILE A 709 -8.69 -46.57 19.85
N ASP A 710 -7.47 -46.47 19.37
CA ASP A 710 -6.24 -46.51 20.14
C ASP A 710 -5.39 -45.32 19.68
N ILE A 711 -5.15 -44.36 20.59
CA ILE A 711 -4.41 -43.12 20.30
C ILE A 711 -3.02 -43.42 19.69
N ASP A 712 -2.37 -44.51 20.12
CA ASP A 712 -1.02 -44.90 19.68
C ASP A 712 -1.05 -46.09 18.68
N GLY A 713 -2.24 -46.48 18.22
CA GLY A 713 -2.47 -47.78 17.59
C GLY A 713 -3.13 -47.74 16.22
N VAL A 714 -3.84 -48.83 15.91
CA VAL A 714 -4.57 -49.00 14.64
C VAL A 714 -6.06 -48.92 14.95
N ASN A 715 -6.72 -47.95 14.31
CA ASN A 715 -8.12 -47.68 14.53
C ASN A 715 -9.01 -48.46 13.55
N SER A 716 -10.19 -48.86 14.02
CA SER A 716 -11.11 -49.71 13.24
C SER A 716 -11.81 -49.01 12.08
N ASP A 717 -11.93 -47.70 12.16
CA ASP A 717 -12.43 -46.79 11.13
C ASP A 717 -11.39 -46.50 10.03
N GLY A 718 -10.11 -46.64 10.36
CA GLY A 718 -8.97 -46.41 9.47
C GLY A 718 -8.26 -45.08 9.72
N ASP A 719 -8.71 -44.29 10.70
CA ASP A 719 -8.09 -43.01 11.05
C ASP A 719 -6.66 -43.22 11.58
N THR A 720 -5.78 -42.28 11.26
CA THR A 720 -4.44 -42.16 11.85
C THR A 720 -4.43 -40.93 12.75
N LEU A 721 -4.28 -41.16 14.05
CA LEU A 721 -4.23 -40.11 15.06
C LEU A 721 -2.78 -39.74 15.38
N ILE A 722 -2.48 -38.45 15.40
CA ILE A 722 -1.16 -37.90 15.68
C ILE A 722 -1.33 -36.78 16.70
N SER A 723 -0.55 -36.79 17.79
CA SER A 723 -0.61 -35.76 18.83
C SER A 723 -2.02 -35.54 19.40
N ILE A 724 -2.73 -36.64 19.69
CA ILE A 724 -4.07 -36.62 20.29
C ILE A 724 -3.97 -37.13 21.73
N GLU A 725 -4.64 -36.46 22.66
CA GLU A 725 -4.65 -36.88 24.07
C GLU A 725 -6.02 -37.35 24.55
N ASN A 726 -7.11 -36.99 23.87
CA ASN A 726 -8.46 -37.26 24.36
C ASN A 726 -9.33 -37.87 23.28
N LEU A 727 -10.25 -38.75 23.69
CA LEU A 727 -11.19 -39.44 22.80
C LEU A 727 -12.60 -39.36 23.34
N ILE A 728 -13.56 -39.20 22.42
CA ILE A 728 -14.99 -39.37 22.70
C ILE A 728 -15.52 -40.42 21.73
N GLY A 729 -16.14 -41.47 22.25
CA GLY A 729 -16.78 -42.55 21.50
C GLY A 729 -18.12 -42.14 20.88
N GLY A 730 -18.70 -43.08 20.16
CA GLY A 730 -19.99 -42.95 19.49
C GLY A 730 -21.14 -43.47 20.34
N SER A 731 -22.17 -43.98 19.65
CA SER A 731 -23.29 -44.69 20.28
C SER A 731 -23.18 -46.22 20.20
N GLY A 732 -21.99 -46.74 19.85
CA GLY A 732 -21.69 -48.15 19.73
C GLY A 732 -21.13 -48.71 21.04
N ASN A 733 -20.82 -50.01 21.09
CA ASN A 733 -20.03 -50.55 22.20
C ASN A 733 -18.55 -50.35 21.85
N ASP A 734 -17.99 -49.24 22.33
CA ASP A 734 -16.71 -48.74 21.88
C ASP A 734 -15.58 -49.22 22.78
N THR A 735 -14.43 -49.50 22.18
CA THR A 735 -13.18 -49.80 22.89
C THR A 735 -12.22 -48.65 22.68
N LEU A 736 -12.01 -47.83 23.71
CA LEU A 736 -11.16 -46.65 23.67
C LEU A 736 -9.90 -46.87 24.52
N SER A 737 -8.73 -46.63 23.94
CA SER A 737 -7.44 -46.77 24.62
C SER A 737 -6.61 -45.49 24.55
N GLY A 738 -6.15 -45.02 25.71
CA GLY A 738 -5.19 -43.94 25.87
C GLY A 738 -3.73 -44.41 25.76
N GLY A 739 -2.81 -43.49 26.01
CA GLY A 739 -1.37 -43.63 25.77
C GLY A 739 -0.50 -43.52 27.02
N GLU A 740 0.62 -42.78 26.91
CA GLU A 740 1.57 -42.53 28.01
C GLU A 740 1.29 -41.27 28.86
N PHE A 741 0.38 -40.41 28.41
CA PHE A 741 0.07 -39.12 29.03
C PHE A 741 -1.31 -39.13 29.68
N ALA A 742 -1.60 -38.14 30.53
CA ALA A 742 -2.95 -37.99 31.10
C ALA A 742 -3.98 -37.79 29.99
N ASN A 743 -4.89 -38.74 29.83
CA ASN A 743 -5.91 -38.78 28.80
C ASN A 743 -7.31 -38.59 29.38
N THR A 744 -8.21 -37.97 28.61
CA THR A 744 -9.66 -38.00 28.87
C THR A 744 -10.33 -38.89 27.84
N LEU A 745 -10.94 -39.99 28.29
CA LEU A 745 -11.66 -40.94 27.46
C LEU A 745 -13.14 -40.95 27.86
N ASN A 746 -14.04 -40.73 26.92
CA ASN A 746 -15.48 -40.79 27.14
C ASN A 746 -16.10 -41.84 26.21
N GLY A 747 -16.71 -42.90 26.76
CA GLY A 747 -17.32 -43.99 26.00
C GLY A 747 -18.52 -43.54 25.18
N GLY A 748 -19.34 -42.68 25.78
CA GLY A 748 -20.53 -42.14 25.14
C GLY A 748 -21.75 -42.97 25.49
N ALA A 749 -22.37 -43.61 24.50
CA ALA A 749 -23.52 -44.47 24.75
C ALA A 749 -23.25 -45.88 24.22
N GLY A 750 -23.45 -46.90 25.03
CA GLY A 750 -23.07 -48.26 24.69
C GLY A 750 -22.49 -48.96 25.91
N ASN A 751 -22.15 -50.23 25.75
CA ASN A 751 -21.41 -50.95 26.78
C ASN A 751 -19.94 -50.89 26.42
N ASP A 752 -19.26 -49.87 26.94
CA ASP A 752 -17.96 -49.44 26.47
C ASP A 752 -16.82 -50.04 27.29
N VAL A 753 -15.64 -50.11 26.67
CA VAL A 753 -14.41 -50.58 27.29
C VAL A 753 -13.36 -49.49 27.21
N LEU A 754 -13.08 -48.85 28.33
CA LEU A 754 -12.13 -47.73 28.41
C LEU A 754 -10.85 -48.19 29.10
N ALA A 755 -9.69 -47.88 28.51
CA ALA A 755 -8.38 -48.13 29.08
C ALA A 755 -7.52 -46.86 29.03
N GLY A 756 -7.22 -46.26 30.20
CA GLY A 756 -6.44 -45.02 30.30
C GLY A 756 -4.98 -45.20 29.89
N GLY A 757 -4.33 -46.22 30.45
CA GLY A 757 -2.95 -46.56 30.11
C GLY A 757 -1.97 -46.12 31.19
N ASN A 758 -1.08 -45.19 30.88
CA ASN A 758 -0.27 -44.51 31.89
C ASN A 758 -0.62 -43.03 31.90
N GLY A 759 -0.54 -42.39 33.07
CA GLY A 759 -0.94 -40.99 33.21
C GLY A 759 -2.02 -40.89 34.27
N ASP A 760 -2.34 -39.67 34.71
CA ASP A 760 -3.47 -39.45 35.61
C ASP A 760 -4.71 -39.28 34.72
N ASP A 761 -5.40 -40.39 34.43
CA ASP A 761 -6.41 -40.44 33.37
C ASP A 761 -7.82 -40.13 33.89
N THR A 762 -8.70 -39.64 33.01
CA THR A 762 -10.14 -39.47 33.28
C THR A 762 -10.95 -40.33 32.33
N LEU A 763 -11.61 -41.36 32.84
CA LEU A 763 -12.44 -42.30 32.10
C LEU A 763 -13.90 -42.06 32.47
N ILE A 764 -14.74 -41.83 31.47
CA ILE A 764 -16.17 -41.59 31.61
C ILE A 764 -16.89 -42.65 30.78
N GLY A 765 -17.59 -43.59 31.41
CA GLY A 765 -18.32 -44.66 30.73
C GLY A 765 -19.46 -44.07 29.89
N GLY A 766 -20.41 -43.42 30.56
CA GLY A 766 -21.48 -42.68 29.90
C GLY A 766 -22.82 -43.35 30.17
N THR A 767 -23.49 -43.87 29.14
CA THR A 767 -24.71 -44.67 29.34
C THR A 767 -24.52 -46.09 28.84
N GLY A 768 -24.88 -47.09 29.64
CA GLY A 768 -24.72 -48.50 29.33
C GLY A 768 -23.90 -49.19 30.41
N ASP A 769 -23.58 -50.47 30.22
CA ASP A 769 -22.81 -51.22 31.22
C ASP A 769 -21.33 -51.22 30.82
N ASP A 770 -20.53 -50.39 31.49
CA ASP A 770 -19.17 -50.05 31.05
C ASP A 770 -18.06 -50.75 31.85
N LEU A 771 -16.91 -50.96 31.21
CA LEU A 771 -15.70 -51.53 31.82
C LEU A 771 -14.56 -50.51 31.76
N LEU A 772 -14.20 -49.95 32.91
CA LEU A 772 -13.19 -48.90 33.06
C LEU A 772 -11.90 -49.47 33.65
N ARG A 773 -10.77 -49.15 33.00
CA ARG A 773 -9.42 -49.53 33.43
C ARG A 773 -8.51 -48.30 33.40
N GLY A 774 -8.35 -47.62 34.53
CA GLY A 774 -7.45 -46.45 34.64
C GLY A 774 -6.03 -46.78 34.21
N GLY A 775 -5.34 -47.64 34.97
CA GLY A 775 -4.02 -48.14 34.60
C GLY A 775 -2.97 -47.69 35.60
N ASN A 776 -1.88 -47.08 35.13
CA ASN A 776 -0.85 -46.52 36.00
C ASN A 776 -1.05 -45.01 36.15
N GLY A 777 -1.34 -44.54 37.36
CA GLY A 777 -1.50 -43.12 37.64
C GLY A 777 -2.43 -42.91 38.81
N ILE A 778 -2.90 -41.68 38.97
CA ILE A 778 -4.06 -41.35 39.80
C ILE A 778 -5.22 -41.03 38.87
N ASP A 779 -6.12 -41.99 38.75
CA ASP A 779 -7.17 -41.97 37.73
C ASP A 779 -8.52 -41.53 38.30
N VAL A 780 -9.37 -40.96 37.45
CA VAL A 780 -10.78 -40.73 37.73
C VAL A 780 -11.58 -41.68 36.83
N MET A 781 -12.38 -42.54 37.42
CA MET A 781 -13.26 -43.47 36.69
C MET A 781 -14.71 -43.19 37.09
N ASP A 782 -15.49 -42.64 36.16
CA ASP A 782 -16.92 -42.39 36.30
C ASP A 782 -17.70 -43.34 35.40
N GLY A 783 -18.42 -44.30 35.97
CA GLY A 783 -19.22 -45.26 35.20
C GLY A 783 -20.38 -44.60 34.46
N GLY A 784 -21.06 -43.66 35.12
CA GLY A 784 -22.23 -42.98 34.58
C GLY A 784 -23.54 -43.74 34.86
N ASP A 785 -24.39 -43.87 33.83
CA ASP A 785 -25.69 -44.52 33.91
C ASP A 785 -25.58 -46.00 33.46
N GLY A 786 -25.69 -46.94 34.39
CA GLY A 786 -25.76 -48.35 34.03
C GLY A 786 -25.30 -49.25 35.16
N PHE A 787 -24.69 -50.38 34.80
CA PHE A 787 -23.97 -51.21 35.74
C PHE A 787 -22.49 -51.26 35.33
N ASP A 788 -21.66 -50.55 36.08
CA ASP A 788 -20.30 -50.23 35.64
C ASP A 788 -19.24 -50.91 36.48
N ILE A 789 -18.16 -51.33 35.83
CA ILE A 789 -17.09 -52.12 36.44
C ILE A 789 -15.77 -51.36 36.37
N ALA A 790 -15.18 -51.05 37.52
CA ALA A 790 -13.78 -50.64 37.63
C ALA A 790 -12.87 -51.88 37.75
N SER A 791 -11.90 -52.03 36.84
CA SER A 791 -11.04 -53.22 36.76
C SER A 791 -9.57 -52.92 37.05
N TYR A 792 -9.03 -53.61 38.04
CA TYR A 792 -7.62 -53.57 38.46
C TYR A 792 -6.87 -54.84 38.10
N LEU A 793 -7.40 -55.63 37.15
CA LEU A 793 -6.92 -56.97 36.78
C LEU A 793 -5.41 -57.05 36.52
N ASN A 794 -4.80 -55.97 36.02
CA ASN A 794 -3.38 -55.91 35.68
C ASN A 794 -2.48 -55.33 36.80
N GLN A 795 -3.05 -55.03 37.97
CA GLN A 795 -2.30 -54.51 39.11
C GLN A 795 -1.62 -55.64 39.90
N TRP A 796 -0.34 -55.44 40.21
CA TRP A 796 0.51 -56.43 40.90
C TRP A 796 0.70 -56.17 42.40
N THR A 797 0.13 -55.06 42.89
CA THR A 797 0.09 -54.72 44.32
C THR A 797 -1.32 -54.90 44.86
N GLY A 798 -1.44 -55.22 46.14
CA GLY A 798 -2.75 -55.34 46.78
C GLY A 798 -3.44 -53.98 46.84
N GLN A 799 -4.66 -53.93 46.34
CA GLN A 799 -5.50 -52.74 46.27
C GLN A 799 -6.42 -52.71 47.50
N THR A 800 -6.59 -51.55 48.12
CA THR A 800 -7.73 -51.30 49.02
C THR A 800 -8.68 -50.36 48.31
N ILE A 801 -9.91 -50.81 48.07
CA ILE A 801 -10.94 -50.09 47.31
C ILE A 801 -12.17 -49.96 48.20
N ASP A 802 -12.71 -48.76 48.32
CA ASP A 802 -13.91 -48.48 49.12
C ASP A 802 -14.90 -47.65 48.28
N LEU A 803 -15.92 -48.32 47.74
CA LEU A 803 -16.96 -47.71 46.90
C LEU A 803 -17.80 -46.69 47.68
N SER A 804 -17.91 -46.82 49.01
CA SER A 804 -18.68 -45.88 49.84
C SER A 804 -18.03 -44.50 49.92
N THR A 805 -16.69 -44.45 49.79
CA THR A 805 -15.92 -43.21 49.71
C THR A 805 -15.52 -42.83 48.28
N GLY A 806 -15.56 -43.77 47.35
CA GLY A 806 -15.08 -43.59 45.98
C GLY A 806 -13.56 -43.50 45.88
N ASP A 807 -12.81 -44.06 46.84
CA ASP A 807 -11.35 -43.93 46.92
C ASP A 807 -10.66 -45.30 46.88
N ASN A 808 -9.40 -45.34 46.43
CA ASN A 808 -8.54 -46.51 46.56
C ASN A 808 -7.11 -46.20 47.07
N THR A 809 -6.29 -47.23 47.30
CA THR A 809 -4.87 -47.08 47.71
C THR A 809 -3.91 -46.61 46.62
N HIS A 810 -4.31 -46.69 45.36
CA HIS A 810 -3.58 -46.13 44.22
C HIS A 810 -3.76 -44.61 44.12
N GLY A 811 -4.82 -44.07 44.72
CA GLY A 811 -5.18 -42.65 44.68
C GLY A 811 -6.35 -42.34 43.75
N ASP A 812 -6.87 -43.36 43.06
CA ASP A 812 -7.93 -43.21 42.06
C ASP A 812 -9.26 -42.83 42.70
N THR A 813 -10.06 -42.09 41.95
CA THR A 813 -11.43 -41.69 42.31
C THR A 813 -12.42 -42.51 41.49
N LEU A 814 -13.33 -43.21 42.18
CA LEU A 814 -14.41 -44.01 41.59
C LEU A 814 -15.75 -43.31 41.79
N ILE A 815 -16.48 -43.11 40.69
CA ILE A 815 -17.77 -42.42 40.65
C ILE A 815 -18.75 -43.32 39.90
N SER A 816 -19.94 -43.55 40.47
CA SER A 816 -20.99 -44.36 39.83
C SER A 816 -20.47 -45.74 39.38
N ILE A 817 -19.79 -46.46 40.28
CA ILE A 817 -19.25 -47.80 40.01
C ILE A 817 -19.96 -48.80 40.93
N GLU A 818 -20.66 -49.76 40.35
CA GLU A 818 -21.32 -50.85 41.08
C GLU A 818 -20.46 -52.12 41.12
N GLY A 819 -19.50 -52.27 40.20
CA GLY A 819 -18.67 -53.45 40.03
C GLY A 819 -17.17 -53.20 40.21
N VAL A 820 -16.46 -54.12 40.86
CA VAL A 820 -15.00 -54.04 41.00
C VAL A 820 -14.35 -55.40 40.71
N ILE A 821 -13.31 -55.39 39.88
CA ILE A 821 -12.40 -56.53 39.70
C ILE A 821 -11.05 -56.19 40.35
N GLY A 822 -10.64 -57.01 41.33
CA GLY A 822 -9.34 -56.95 42.00
C GLY A 822 -8.15 -57.24 41.09
N GLY A 823 -6.96 -57.10 41.65
CA GLY A 823 -5.70 -57.37 40.98
C GLY A 823 -5.25 -58.82 41.13
N THR A 824 -3.93 -59.00 41.20
CA THR A 824 -3.27 -60.32 41.32
C THR A 824 -2.64 -60.57 42.69
N ALA A 825 -2.83 -59.63 43.61
CA ALA A 825 -2.33 -59.68 44.98
C ALA A 825 -3.51 -59.70 45.96
N GLY A 826 -3.22 -59.80 47.27
CA GLY A 826 -4.29 -59.76 48.27
C GLY A 826 -4.93 -58.37 48.37
N ASP A 827 -6.18 -58.28 47.95
CA ASP A 827 -6.96 -57.04 47.87
C ASP A 827 -7.92 -56.89 49.06
N THR A 828 -8.38 -55.67 49.31
CA THR A 828 -9.43 -55.35 50.29
C THR A 828 -10.46 -54.47 49.61
N ILE A 829 -11.61 -55.05 49.28
CA ILE A 829 -12.66 -54.36 48.51
C ILE A 829 -13.90 -54.26 49.39
N THR A 830 -14.39 -53.04 49.58
CA THR A 830 -15.60 -52.74 50.35
C THR A 830 -16.60 -52.05 49.43
N GLY A 831 -17.80 -52.60 49.32
CA GLY A 831 -18.91 -51.98 48.60
C GLY A 831 -19.56 -50.85 49.39
N ASP A 832 -20.63 -50.29 48.82
CA ASP A 832 -21.35 -49.15 49.36
C ASP A 832 -22.72 -49.55 49.92
N ALA A 833 -23.76 -48.74 49.71
CA ALA A 833 -25.13 -49.06 50.13
C ALA A 833 -26.00 -49.54 48.96
N GLY A 834 -25.42 -49.66 47.76
CA GLY A 834 -26.04 -50.19 46.55
C GLY A 834 -25.83 -51.69 46.40
N ASN A 835 -26.30 -52.27 45.30
CA ASN A 835 -26.04 -53.68 45.00
C ASN A 835 -24.71 -53.80 44.26
N ASN A 836 -23.67 -54.27 44.93
CA ASN A 836 -22.33 -54.32 44.38
C ASN A 836 -21.96 -55.70 43.83
N TRP A 837 -21.13 -55.73 42.79
CA TRP A 837 -20.49 -56.95 42.27
C TRP A 837 -19.00 -56.87 42.48
N ILE A 838 -18.48 -57.71 43.38
CA ILE A 838 -17.09 -57.67 43.81
C ILE A 838 -16.41 -58.98 43.44
N ASP A 839 -15.42 -58.90 42.57
CA ASP A 839 -14.54 -59.99 42.18
C ASP A 839 -13.12 -59.74 42.71
N GLY A 840 -12.63 -60.59 43.62
CA GLY A 840 -11.26 -60.52 44.16
C GLY A 840 -10.17 -60.99 43.19
N HIS A 841 -10.56 -61.68 42.13
CA HIS A 841 -9.73 -62.23 41.07
C HIS A 841 -8.63 -63.21 41.53
N SER A 842 -7.47 -62.75 41.97
CA SER A 842 -6.37 -63.63 42.39
C SER A 842 -5.66 -63.02 43.58
N GLY A 843 -5.56 -63.74 44.69
CA GLY A 843 -5.01 -63.10 45.87
C GLY A 843 -5.26 -63.85 47.15
N ASN A 844 -5.30 -63.13 48.26
CA ASN A 844 -5.97 -63.60 49.47
C ASN A 844 -6.79 -62.41 49.91
N ASP A 845 -8.01 -62.34 49.42
CA ASP A 845 -8.74 -61.11 49.31
C ASP A 845 -9.69 -60.95 50.50
N THR A 846 -9.99 -59.70 50.85
CA THR A 846 -10.98 -59.36 51.87
C THR A 846 -12.08 -58.56 51.21
N LEU A 847 -13.21 -59.21 50.98
CA LEU A 847 -14.35 -58.66 50.25
C LEU A 847 -15.49 -58.39 51.25
N SER A 848 -16.06 -57.19 51.19
CA SER A 848 -17.22 -56.79 51.99
C SER A 848 -18.26 -56.17 51.07
N GLY A 849 -19.49 -56.69 51.05
CA GLY A 849 -20.60 -56.17 50.25
C GLY A 849 -21.06 -54.82 50.76
N GLY A 850 -21.55 -54.76 51.99
CA GLY A 850 -22.01 -53.51 52.60
C GLY A 850 -23.49 -53.58 52.95
N ASP A 851 -24.26 -52.55 52.61
CA ASP A 851 -25.73 -52.67 52.58
C ASP A 851 -26.13 -52.91 51.11
N GLY A 852 -27.10 -53.78 50.82
CA GLY A 852 -27.50 -54.06 49.43
C GLY A 852 -27.56 -55.56 49.13
N ASP A 853 -28.08 -55.93 47.96
CA ASP A 853 -28.06 -57.34 47.52
C ASP A 853 -26.77 -57.59 46.71
N ASP A 854 -25.70 -57.99 47.39
CA ASP A 854 -24.34 -58.01 46.81
C ASP A 854 -23.95 -59.35 46.21
N VAL A 855 -23.00 -59.35 45.26
CA VAL A 855 -22.40 -60.55 44.68
C VAL A 855 -20.90 -60.53 44.94
N LEU A 856 -20.41 -61.46 45.75
CA LEU A 856 -18.99 -61.58 46.12
C LEU A 856 -18.39 -62.84 45.50
N ILE A 857 -17.29 -62.67 44.77
CA ILE A 857 -16.55 -63.73 44.07
C ILE A 857 -15.09 -63.66 44.55
N GLY A 858 -14.64 -64.63 45.35
CA GLY A 858 -13.25 -64.67 45.82
C GLY A 858 -12.25 -65.06 44.72
N ASN A 859 -12.66 -65.95 43.82
CA ASN A 859 -11.77 -66.62 42.86
C ASN A 859 -10.55 -67.24 43.56
N THR A 860 -9.36 -67.25 42.97
CA THR A 860 -8.26 -68.06 43.49
C THR A 860 -7.62 -67.38 44.69
N GLY A 861 -7.62 -68.04 45.84
CA GLY A 861 -6.99 -67.42 46.98
C GLY A 861 -7.24 -68.09 48.31
N ARG A 862 -7.14 -67.28 49.36
CA ARG A 862 -7.73 -67.61 50.66
C ARG A 862 -8.50 -66.39 51.09
N ASP A 863 -9.75 -66.36 50.68
CA ASP A 863 -10.51 -65.13 50.66
C ASP A 863 -11.44 -65.05 51.86
N ILE A 864 -11.73 -63.83 52.28
CA ILE A 864 -12.60 -63.52 53.39
C ILE A 864 -13.73 -62.67 52.83
N MET A 865 -14.92 -63.23 52.77
CA MET A 865 -16.11 -62.58 52.23
C MET A 865 -17.09 -62.28 53.36
N THR A 866 -17.61 -61.06 53.37
CA THR A 866 -18.63 -60.57 54.30
C THR A 866 -19.73 -59.95 53.45
N GLY A 867 -20.96 -60.47 53.50
CA GLY A 867 -22.06 -59.95 52.70
C GLY A 867 -22.51 -58.59 53.20
N GLY A 868 -22.88 -58.54 54.48
CA GLY A 868 -23.42 -57.35 55.13
C GLY A 868 -24.95 -57.42 55.26
N ASP A 869 -25.63 -56.29 55.10
CA ASP A 869 -27.09 -56.19 55.24
C ASP A 869 -27.76 -56.31 53.86
N GLY A 870 -28.40 -57.45 53.56
CA GLY A 870 -29.18 -57.62 52.32
C GLY A 870 -29.38 -59.08 51.96
N ALA A 871 -29.60 -59.38 50.68
CA ALA A 871 -29.68 -60.75 50.17
C ALA A 871 -28.44 -61.08 49.32
N ASP A 872 -27.36 -61.48 49.98
CA ASP A 872 -26.04 -61.55 49.35
C ASP A 872 -25.73 -62.90 48.68
N ARG A 873 -24.87 -62.88 47.67
CA ARG A 873 -24.50 -64.06 46.90
C ARG A 873 -22.99 -64.27 46.92
N PHE A 874 -22.56 -65.34 47.59
CA PHE A 874 -21.16 -65.78 47.62
C PHE A 874 -20.93 -66.83 46.54
N VAL A 875 -20.24 -66.47 45.46
CA VAL A 875 -20.13 -67.30 44.26
C VAL A 875 -18.82 -68.09 44.28
N PHE A 876 -18.94 -69.40 44.03
CA PHE A 876 -17.80 -70.24 43.66
C PHE A 876 -18.07 -70.87 42.30
N GLN A 877 -17.08 -70.81 41.42
CA GLN A 877 -17.16 -71.21 40.02
C GLN A 877 -16.19 -72.36 39.70
N SER A 878 -15.06 -72.46 40.42
CA SER A 878 -13.99 -73.41 40.07
C SER A 878 -13.38 -74.12 41.28
N LEU A 879 -12.77 -75.29 41.04
CA LEU A 879 -12.01 -76.03 42.06
C LEU A 879 -10.81 -75.25 42.62
N SER A 880 -10.36 -74.21 41.92
CA SER A 880 -9.26 -73.36 42.36
C SER A 880 -9.68 -72.23 43.30
N ASP A 881 -10.98 -72.00 43.48
CA ASP A 881 -11.43 -70.87 44.29
C ASP A 881 -11.05 -71.08 45.76
N SER A 882 -11.40 -72.24 46.32
CA SER A 882 -11.02 -72.64 47.68
C SER A 882 -10.38 -74.03 47.75
N SER A 883 -9.29 -74.16 48.51
CA SER A 883 -8.55 -75.42 48.61
C SER A 883 -8.94 -76.29 49.82
N ALA A 884 -8.80 -77.61 49.72
CA ALA A 884 -9.03 -78.52 50.85
C ALA A 884 -8.06 -78.34 52.05
N GLY A 885 -6.95 -77.60 51.87
CA GLY A 885 -5.92 -77.36 52.89
C GLY A 885 -6.37 -76.38 53.98
N THR A 886 -6.22 -76.73 55.26
CA THR A 886 -6.78 -75.96 56.38
C THR A 886 -6.25 -74.53 56.59
N SER A 887 -5.19 -74.12 55.87
CA SER A 887 -4.60 -72.78 55.93
C SER A 887 -4.88 -71.90 54.71
N SER A 888 -5.66 -72.40 53.75
CA SER A 888 -5.89 -71.83 52.42
C SER A 888 -7.34 -72.06 51.96
N ARG A 889 -8.29 -72.03 52.91
CA ARG A 889 -9.73 -72.11 52.66
C ARG A 889 -10.34 -70.73 52.74
N ASP A 890 -11.27 -70.47 51.85
CA ASP A 890 -12.07 -69.25 51.89
C ASP A 890 -13.01 -69.27 53.08
N ARG A 891 -13.45 -68.06 53.46
CA ARG A 891 -14.30 -67.83 54.61
C ARG A 891 -15.42 -66.88 54.27
N ILE A 892 -16.65 -67.31 54.53
CA ILE A 892 -17.82 -66.44 54.59
C ILE A 892 -18.07 -66.08 56.05
N MET A 893 -18.13 -64.80 56.37
CA MET A 893 -18.06 -64.30 57.74
C MET A 893 -19.41 -64.05 58.40
N ASP A 894 -20.50 -63.98 57.63
CA ASP A 894 -21.78 -63.48 58.14
C ASP A 894 -23.05 -64.05 57.47
N LEU A 895 -22.95 -65.08 56.61
CA LEU A 895 -24.08 -65.72 55.91
C LEU A 895 -25.40 -65.76 56.72
N ASP A 896 -26.37 -64.93 56.31
CA ASP A 896 -27.73 -64.86 56.86
C ASP A 896 -28.77 -65.37 55.84
N ILE A 897 -29.04 -66.68 55.93
CA ILE A 897 -30.02 -67.37 55.09
C ILE A 897 -31.43 -66.74 55.19
N ALA A 898 -31.76 -66.12 56.33
CA ALA A 898 -33.06 -65.51 56.58
C ALA A 898 -33.18 -64.10 55.99
N ALA A 899 -32.08 -63.35 55.89
CA ALA A 899 -32.01 -62.07 55.18
C ALA A 899 -32.12 -62.27 53.66
N GLY A 900 -31.55 -63.36 53.15
CA GLY A 900 -31.66 -63.74 51.75
C GLY A 900 -30.41 -64.40 51.19
N ASP A 901 -29.33 -64.44 51.98
CA ASP A 901 -28.01 -64.82 51.49
C ASP A 901 -27.93 -66.24 50.98
N ARG A 902 -27.13 -66.42 49.92
CA ARG A 902 -26.92 -67.69 49.25
C ARG A 902 -25.45 -67.89 48.94
N ILE A 903 -24.99 -69.11 49.15
CA ILE A 903 -23.78 -69.63 48.53
C ILE A 903 -24.19 -70.14 47.14
N ASP A 904 -23.64 -69.54 46.10
CA ASP A 904 -23.89 -69.96 44.74
C ASP A 904 -22.82 -70.92 44.23
N LEU A 905 -23.28 -72.14 43.94
CA LEU A 905 -22.54 -73.22 43.30
C LEU A 905 -23.19 -73.62 41.96
N SER A 906 -24.17 -72.85 41.47
CA SER A 906 -24.95 -73.18 40.27
C SER A 906 -24.11 -73.12 38.99
N THR A 907 -22.99 -72.41 39.06
CA THR A 907 -21.97 -72.29 38.01
C THR A 907 -20.69 -73.04 38.34
N PHE A 908 -20.66 -73.79 39.44
CA PHE A 908 -19.47 -74.51 39.88
C PHE A 908 -19.18 -75.71 38.98
N ASP A 909 -18.05 -75.66 38.28
CA ASP A 909 -17.63 -76.71 37.35
C ASP A 909 -16.68 -77.70 38.03
N ILE A 910 -17.17 -78.92 38.29
CA ILE A 910 -16.38 -80.00 38.91
C ILE A 910 -15.54 -80.80 37.89
N ASP A 911 -15.87 -80.73 36.59
CA ASP A 911 -15.09 -81.30 35.49
C ASP A 911 -15.05 -80.35 34.28
N PRO A 912 -14.09 -79.39 34.30
CA PRO A 912 -13.94 -78.41 33.22
C PRO A 912 -13.50 -79.01 31.88
N SER A 913 -13.31 -80.33 31.78
CA SER A 913 -13.10 -81.02 30.51
C SER A 913 -14.40 -81.37 29.78
N THR A 914 -15.56 -81.16 30.40
CA THR A 914 -16.88 -81.32 29.77
C THR A 914 -17.60 -79.99 29.65
N SER A 915 -18.57 -79.89 28.73
CA SER A 915 -19.31 -78.63 28.47
C SER A 915 -20.61 -78.52 29.28
N ALA A 916 -20.83 -79.39 30.27
CA ALA A 916 -22.08 -79.44 31.04
C ALA A 916 -21.76 -79.43 32.53
N HIS A 917 -22.28 -78.44 33.27
CA HIS A 917 -22.12 -78.39 34.72
C HIS A 917 -22.83 -79.59 35.38
N GLU A 918 -22.14 -80.30 36.27
CA GLU A 918 -22.73 -81.38 37.05
C GLU A 918 -23.65 -80.86 38.16
N THR A 919 -24.73 -81.60 38.43
CA THR A 919 -25.73 -81.18 39.42
C THR A 919 -25.20 -81.30 40.85
N MET A 920 -25.22 -80.20 41.59
CA MET A 920 -24.84 -80.18 42.99
C MET A 920 -25.98 -80.67 43.88
N THR A 921 -25.68 -81.51 44.88
CA THR A 921 -26.69 -82.13 45.74
C THR A 921 -26.35 -81.92 47.22
N TYR A 922 -27.15 -81.11 47.92
CA TYR A 922 -26.98 -80.92 49.35
C TYR A 922 -27.48 -82.13 50.17
N ILE A 923 -26.58 -82.75 50.93
CA ILE A 923 -26.85 -83.94 51.75
C ILE A 923 -26.85 -83.65 53.26
N GLY A 924 -26.77 -82.37 53.66
CA GLY A 924 -26.71 -81.95 55.06
C GLY A 924 -25.42 -82.41 55.76
N SER A 925 -25.53 -82.86 57.01
CA SER A 925 -24.38 -83.36 57.78
C SER A 925 -24.13 -84.88 57.63
N GLY A 926 -24.79 -85.53 56.67
CA GLY A 926 -24.63 -86.97 56.38
C GLY A 926 -23.23 -87.32 55.90
N ALA A 927 -22.90 -88.61 55.82
CA ALA A 927 -21.66 -89.05 55.14
C ALA A 927 -21.88 -89.06 53.62
N TYR A 928 -20.84 -88.78 52.84
CA TYR A 928 -20.87 -88.89 51.37
C TYR A 928 -21.27 -90.31 50.95
N THR A 929 -22.06 -90.42 49.88
CA THR A 929 -22.50 -91.69 49.30
C THR A 929 -21.58 -92.19 48.19
N GLY A 930 -20.59 -91.38 47.78
CA GLY A 930 -19.69 -91.64 46.66
C GLY A 930 -20.27 -91.21 45.32
N THR A 931 -21.06 -90.13 45.32
CA THR A 931 -21.58 -89.47 44.12
C THR A 931 -20.92 -88.10 44.02
N ALA A 932 -20.32 -87.80 42.86
CA ALA A 932 -19.74 -86.49 42.60
C ALA A 932 -20.81 -85.38 42.68
N GLY A 933 -20.44 -84.20 43.17
CA GLY A 933 -21.33 -83.05 43.38
C GLY A 933 -22.07 -83.05 44.72
N GLU A 934 -21.78 -83.97 45.65
CA GLU A 934 -22.41 -83.95 46.98
C GLU A 934 -21.86 -82.81 47.85
N VAL A 935 -22.74 -81.93 48.30
CA VAL A 935 -22.43 -80.80 49.20
C VAL A 935 -22.80 -81.17 50.63
N ARG A 936 -21.81 -81.13 51.53
CA ARG A 936 -21.95 -81.56 52.93
C ARG A 936 -21.45 -80.48 53.89
N ILE A 937 -22.13 -80.34 55.03
CA ILE A 937 -21.71 -79.47 56.13
C ILE A 937 -21.19 -80.24 57.34
N ALA A 938 -20.17 -79.71 58.02
CA ALA A 938 -19.63 -80.26 59.26
C ALA A 938 -19.03 -79.17 60.15
N ALA A 939 -18.88 -79.43 61.45
CA ALA A 939 -18.15 -78.52 62.32
C ALA A 939 -16.69 -78.40 61.84
N SER A 940 -16.19 -77.18 61.66
CA SER A 940 -14.81 -76.96 61.23
C SER A 940 -13.82 -77.31 62.35
N VAL A 941 -12.56 -77.53 61.95
CA VAL A 941 -11.40 -77.57 62.86
C VAL A 941 -11.12 -76.20 63.50
N ASN A 942 -11.58 -75.12 62.87
CA ASN A 942 -11.54 -73.76 63.40
C ASN A 942 -12.81 -73.49 64.23
N ALA A 943 -12.62 -73.17 65.51
CA ALA A 943 -13.74 -72.96 66.43
C ALA A 943 -14.57 -71.74 66.01
N GLY A 944 -15.90 -71.94 65.87
CA GLY A 944 -16.84 -70.90 65.44
C GLY A 944 -17.29 -71.01 63.99
N TYR A 945 -16.70 -71.92 63.20
CA TYR A 945 -17.04 -72.10 61.77
C TYR A 945 -17.65 -73.47 61.47
N THR A 946 -18.48 -73.52 60.44
CA THR A 946 -18.94 -74.72 59.74
C THR A 946 -18.14 -74.87 58.45
N SER A 947 -17.54 -76.04 58.23
CA SER A 947 -16.93 -76.38 56.94
C SER A 947 -18.02 -76.86 55.98
N VAL A 948 -18.12 -76.22 54.83
CA VAL A 948 -18.84 -76.76 53.67
C VAL A 948 -17.82 -77.51 52.83
N GLY A 949 -18.10 -78.77 52.53
CA GLY A 949 -17.23 -79.63 51.73
C GLY A 949 -17.99 -80.26 50.58
N ILE A 950 -17.36 -80.25 49.41
CA ILE A 950 -17.88 -80.83 48.18
C ILE A 950 -17.00 -82.04 47.82
N ASP A 951 -17.64 -83.19 47.54
CA ASP A 951 -17.02 -84.37 46.93
C ASP A 951 -17.13 -84.21 45.40
N THR A 952 -16.03 -83.89 44.75
CA THR A 952 -16.03 -83.47 43.34
C THR A 952 -15.71 -84.62 42.39
N ASP A 953 -15.05 -85.68 42.85
CA ASP A 953 -14.69 -86.86 42.05
C ASP A 953 -15.49 -88.13 42.41
N GLY A 954 -16.35 -88.05 43.42
CA GLY A 954 -17.23 -89.13 43.87
C GLY A 954 -16.49 -90.20 44.68
N ASP A 955 -15.28 -89.92 45.20
CA ASP A 955 -14.49 -90.89 45.96
C ASP A 955 -14.95 -91.04 47.42
N GLY A 956 -15.94 -90.24 47.86
CA GLY A 956 -16.47 -90.22 49.21
C GLY A 956 -15.69 -89.34 50.18
N THR A 957 -14.77 -88.51 49.68
CA THR A 957 -14.05 -87.48 50.42
C THR A 957 -14.24 -86.11 49.79
N SER A 958 -13.98 -85.04 50.54
CA SER A 958 -14.19 -83.69 50.04
C SER A 958 -12.90 -83.15 49.42
N ASN A 959 -12.99 -82.72 48.16
CA ASN A 959 -11.86 -82.18 47.39
C ASN A 959 -11.85 -80.64 47.38
N PHE A 960 -13.01 -80.01 47.58
CA PHE A 960 -13.18 -78.56 47.71
C PHE A 960 -13.85 -78.22 49.04
N LEU A 961 -13.23 -77.34 49.84
CA LEU A 961 -13.76 -76.94 51.14
C LEU A 961 -13.62 -75.45 51.36
N PHE A 962 -14.62 -74.83 51.97
CA PHE A 962 -14.54 -73.49 52.52
C PHE A 962 -15.22 -73.45 53.90
N GLU A 963 -15.05 -72.36 54.63
CA GLU A 963 -15.59 -72.18 55.98
C GLU A 963 -16.65 -71.09 56.00
N VAL A 964 -17.68 -71.27 56.82
CA VAL A 964 -18.75 -70.29 57.00
C VAL A 964 -18.94 -70.06 58.49
N ALA A 965 -18.99 -68.81 58.92
CA ALA A 965 -19.18 -68.40 60.31
C ALA A 965 -20.64 -68.56 60.80
N LEU A 966 -21.30 -69.67 60.42
CA LEU A 966 -22.66 -70.02 60.81
C LEU A 966 -22.65 -71.40 61.49
N PRO A 967 -23.30 -71.61 62.64
CA PRO A 967 -23.35 -72.93 63.28
C PRO A 967 -24.03 -73.99 62.40
N VAL A 968 -23.54 -75.24 62.41
CA VAL A 968 -24.10 -76.37 61.64
C VAL A 968 -25.62 -76.55 61.82
N ALA A 969 -26.16 -76.18 62.98
CA ALA A 969 -27.58 -76.32 63.29
C ALA A 969 -28.49 -75.32 62.55
N ASP A 970 -27.91 -74.20 62.10
CA ASP A 970 -28.64 -73.09 61.49
C ASP A 970 -28.55 -73.12 59.94
N PHE A 971 -27.80 -74.08 59.38
CA PHE A 971 -27.75 -74.35 57.95
C PHE A 971 -29.01 -75.06 57.44
N SER A 972 -29.48 -74.65 56.26
CA SER A 972 -30.55 -75.33 55.51
C SER A 972 -30.14 -75.54 54.04
N ALA A 973 -30.96 -76.26 53.28
CA ALA A 973 -30.77 -76.37 51.83
C ALA A 973 -30.94 -75.02 51.13
N ASP A 974 -31.71 -74.10 51.74
CA ASP A 974 -31.95 -72.76 51.19
C ASP A 974 -30.70 -71.88 51.26
N ALA A 975 -29.64 -72.29 51.98
CA ALA A 975 -28.36 -71.60 51.99
C ALA A 975 -27.60 -71.69 50.65
N PHE A 976 -28.03 -72.58 49.74
CA PHE A 976 -27.30 -72.89 48.52
C PHE A 976 -28.16 -72.66 47.27
N LEU A 977 -27.55 -72.08 46.24
CA LEU A 977 -27.99 -72.17 44.85
C LEU A 977 -27.12 -73.25 44.19
N LEU A 978 -27.74 -74.38 43.80
CA LEU A 978 -27.07 -75.62 43.40
C LEU A 978 -27.31 -75.98 41.93
#